data_AF-A0AA93HDH3-F1
#
_entry.id   AF-A0AA93HDH3-F1
#
_cell.length_a   1.000
_cell.length_b   1.000
_cell.length_c   1.000
_cell.angle_alpha   90.00
_cell.angle_beta   90.00
_cell.angle_gamma   90.00
#
_symmetry.space_group_name_H-M   'P 1'
#
loop_
_entity.id
_entity.type
_entity.pdbx_description
1 polymer ?
#
loop_
_entity_poly.entity_id
_entity_poly.type
_entity_poly.pdbx_seq_one_letter_code
_entity_poly.pdbx_strand_id
1 'polypeptide(L)'
;MPTHTVRSETQVEWQQFSTPVDLATLATWLASPQPTDVVLEPSAGNGLLAAQLGTVSALHLNEIDPDRRRRLVRAFPDAVVTGVDGASIASLPGGAPRPTLIMMNPPFSRSLGRGADDYAAVRHLQAALRHLLPGGRIVAIMPDWFGPSARMRDLFETTLRDVTIRTSLRLERCYTRHGTSITVRLFVIDKVAGGSVPQTLQRSDVQDLLDLVPAPRCTVTEQVAAKPAKGGRGISLFRAARSSRPAAPRPFYAPTRNDVLPIAYTVLEAPAPLAEQAGVYLPYRPSRIAFGNAGEHPTALVESVAMGSIPAPRPRHVPRLPERTVSERLLSSSQLETVIYAGDAWAQMLPGCFLPAKEGVGLEVSDDGRPYRKGFYLGDGTGAGKGRQIAACILDNWLAGRRRHIWVTKNEPLLEDARRDWTALGGLAADIQPLTAWKIDEPVRLDQGVIFVTYPTLRSARSENSRLQQLLDWAGEAFDGVIAFDEAHEMGGVAGGEGALGAKKGSQQGICGVLLQNNLPGARILYASATGASDINNLAYAVRLGLWGPETAFPDREQFISGIRKGGIAAMELVARDLKATGLYTARALSFAGVEYDILRHSLTPEQTAIYGLYAEAWAIIHQNMERALELTAVVDGIENATLNSGAKAAARSRLESTKQRFFGQVLLSMKLPTVIAAVERHLAEGASVVLQLVTTAESILDRRLGDLSPDERADLEVDLSPREYV
;
A
#
# COMPACT_ATOMS: atom_id res chain seq x y z
N MET A 1 13.78 -11.38 36.90
CA MET A 1 12.71 -12.34 36.52
C MET A 1 13.25 -13.26 35.43
N PRO A 2 12.89 -14.54 35.42
CA PRO A 2 13.34 -15.51 34.41
C PRO A 2 12.86 -15.10 32.99
N THR A 3 13.65 -15.42 31.97
CA THR A 3 13.37 -15.12 30.56
C THR A 3 12.53 -16.24 29.93
N HIS A 4 11.50 -15.88 29.15
CA HIS A 4 10.68 -16.84 28.40
C HIS A 4 11.14 -16.86 26.94
N THR A 5 12.21 -17.62 26.64
CA THR A 5 12.90 -17.62 25.33
C THR A 5 12.47 -18.75 24.38
N VAL A 6 11.74 -19.77 24.85
CA VAL A 6 11.30 -20.92 24.03
C VAL A 6 9.87 -20.70 23.54
N ARG A 7 9.62 -20.86 22.23
CA ARG A 7 8.32 -20.63 21.57
C ARG A 7 7.87 -21.85 20.78
N SER A 8 6.57 -22.14 20.80
CA SER A 8 5.99 -23.04 19.80
C SER A 8 5.72 -22.28 18.49
N GLU A 9 5.76 -22.99 17.36
CA GLU A 9 5.38 -22.44 16.05
C GLU A 9 4.00 -21.78 16.09
N THR A 10 3.06 -22.36 16.84
CA THR A 10 1.72 -21.81 17.07
C THR A 10 1.74 -20.48 17.83
N GLN A 11 2.63 -20.28 18.82
CA GLN A 11 2.72 -19.01 19.53
C GLN A 11 3.27 -17.88 18.65
N VAL A 12 4.21 -18.20 17.77
CA VAL A 12 4.78 -17.27 16.78
C VAL A 12 3.74 -16.94 15.70
N GLU A 13 3.07 -17.97 15.16
CA GLU A 13 2.08 -17.84 14.10
C GLU A 13 0.86 -17.02 14.53
N TRP A 14 0.42 -17.15 15.78
CA TRP A 14 -0.74 -16.44 16.31
C TRP A 14 -0.39 -15.14 17.06
N GLN A 15 0.90 -14.75 17.14
CA GLN A 15 1.40 -13.59 17.90
C GLN A 15 0.88 -13.52 19.35
N GLN A 16 0.79 -14.66 20.02
CA GLN A 16 0.23 -14.78 21.37
C GLN A 16 1.32 -14.57 22.43
N PHE A 17 1.79 -13.32 22.56
CA PHE A 17 2.76 -12.95 23.59
C PHE A 17 2.07 -12.73 24.94
N SER A 18 2.59 -13.33 26.01
CA SER A 18 2.11 -13.06 27.36
C SER A 18 2.61 -11.69 27.82
N THR A 19 1.75 -10.91 28.48
CA THR A 19 2.11 -9.60 29.03
C THR A 19 3.23 -9.75 30.08
N PRO A 20 4.36 -9.04 29.94
CA PRO A 20 5.43 -9.01 30.94
C PRO A 20 4.91 -8.62 32.32
N VAL A 21 5.47 -9.19 33.38
CA VAL A 21 4.95 -9.00 34.75
C VAL A 21 5.09 -7.55 35.23
N ASP A 22 6.18 -6.89 34.87
CA ASP A 22 6.41 -5.45 35.12
C ASP A 22 5.36 -4.58 34.39
N LEU A 23 5.11 -4.86 33.11
CA LEU A 23 4.06 -4.18 32.34
C LEU A 23 2.66 -4.47 32.88
N ALA A 24 2.40 -5.70 33.32
CA ALA A 24 1.14 -6.08 33.95
C ALA A 24 0.94 -5.37 35.30
N THR A 25 2.01 -5.22 36.08
CA THR A 25 2.00 -4.47 37.35
C THR A 25 1.69 -2.99 37.09
N LEU A 26 2.38 -2.37 36.13
CA LEU A 26 2.12 -0.99 35.72
C LEU A 26 0.66 -0.80 35.25
N ALA A 27 0.17 -1.69 34.39
CA ALA A 27 -1.20 -1.64 33.90
C ALA A 27 -2.22 -1.74 35.04
N THR A 28 -1.96 -2.59 36.03
CA THR A 28 -2.82 -2.77 37.22
C THR A 28 -2.80 -1.54 38.12
N TRP A 29 -1.62 -0.98 38.34
CA TRP A 29 -1.48 0.24 39.13
C TRP A 29 -2.23 1.42 38.50
N LEU A 30 -2.08 1.62 37.19
CA LEU A 30 -2.81 2.63 36.41
C LEU A 30 -4.32 2.36 36.34
N ALA A 31 -4.72 1.09 36.34
CA ALA A 31 -6.12 0.69 36.41
C ALA A 31 -6.76 1.09 37.74
N SER A 32 -5.98 1.05 38.84
CA SER A 32 -6.44 1.34 40.21
C SER A 32 -7.72 0.56 40.55
N PRO A 33 -7.67 -0.78 40.53
CA PRO A 33 -8.83 -1.63 40.80
C PRO A 33 -9.39 -1.40 42.20
N GLN A 34 -10.70 -1.51 42.33
CA GLN A 34 -11.47 -1.35 43.56
C GLN A 34 -12.17 -2.66 43.91
N PRO A 35 -12.44 -2.94 45.20
CA PRO A 35 -13.17 -4.16 45.62
C PRO A 35 -14.56 -4.30 44.99
N THR A 36 -15.17 -3.20 44.56
CA THR A 36 -16.48 -3.18 43.90
C THR A 36 -16.41 -3.42 42.40
N ASP A 37 -15.22 -3.59 41.81
CA ASP A 37 -15.09 -3.72 40.36
C ASP A 37 -15.55 -5.07 39.84
N VAL A 38 -16.19 -5.03 38.67
CA VAL A 38 -16.33 -6.17 37.77
C VAL A 38 -15.26 -6.00 36.71
N VAL A 39 -14.23 -6.86 36.76
CA VAL A 39 -13.06 -6.78 35.88
C VAL A 39 -13.20 -7.74 34.73
N LEU A 40 -12.94 -7.29 33.51
CA LEU A 40 -12.84 -8.14 32.32
C LEU A 40 -11.46 -8.06 31.68
N GLU A 41 -10.89 -9.23 31.39
CA GLU A 41 -9.73 -9.39 30.51
C GLU A 41 -10.19 -10.12 29.21
N PRO A 42 -10.42 -9.39 28.09
CA PRO A 42 -11.02 -9.95 26.88
C PRO A 42 -10.06 -10.83 26.06
N SER A 43 -8.78 -10.83 26.41
CA SER A 43 -7.71 -11.60 25.78
C SER A 43 -6.73 -12.04 26.87
N ALA A 44 -7.17 -12.99 27.69
CA ALA A 44 -6.54 -13.31 28.97
C ALA A 44 -5.20 -14.03 28.85
N GLY A 45 -4.93 -14.74 27.76
CA GLY A 45 -3.70 -15.49 27.60
C GLY A 45 -3.51 -16.50 28.74
N ASN A 46 -2.44 -16.32 29.51
CA ASN A 46 -2.17 -17.11 30.73
C ASN A 46 -2.65 -16.44 32.02
N GLY A 47 -3.32 -15.29 31.95
CA GLY A 47 -3.92 -14.59 33.08
C GLY A 47 -2.94 -13.72 33.88
N LEU A 48 -1.87 -13.23 33.26
CA LEU A 48 -0.84 -12.45 33.97
C LEU A 48 -1.33 -11.07 34.41
N LEU A 49 -2.24 -10.43 33.66
CA LEU A 49 -2.87 -9.17 34.10
C LEU A 49 -3.84 -9.47 35.26
N ALA A 50 -4.70 -10.48 35.11
CA ALA A 50 -5.59 -10.92 36.18
C ALA A 50 -4.85 -11.34 37.47
N ALA A 51 -3.68 -11.95 37.37
CA ALA A 51 -2.88 -12.38 38.52
C ALA A 51 -2.36 -11.22 39.40
N GLN A 52 -2.32 -9.99 38.87
CA GLN A 52 -1.91 -8.80 39.64
C GLN A 52 -3.07 -8.16 40.42
N LEU A 53 -4.32 -8.58 40.16
CA LEU A 53 -5.49 -7.99 40.78
C LEU A 53 -5.60 -8.39 42.26
N GLY A 54 -5.98 -7.43 43.09
CA GLY A 54 -6.44 -7.69 44.45
C GLY A 54 -7.89 -8.21 44.47
N THR A 55 -8.54 -8.11 45.63
CA THR A 55 -9.97 -8.46 45.75
C THR A 55 -10.81 -7.54 44.86
N VAL A 56 -11.67 -8.15 44.02
CA VAL A 56 -12.64 -7.48 43.15
C VAL A 56 -13.99 -8.19 43.27
N SER A 57 -15.07 -7.54 42.85
CA SER A 57 -16.42 -8.10 42.99
C SER A 57 -16.68 -9.26 42.04
N ALA A 58 -16.11 -9.23 40.85
CA ALA A 58 -16.16 -10.33 39.88
C ALA A 58 -15.00 -10.22 38.89
N LEU A 59 -14.51 -11.38 38.44
CA LEU A 59 -13.44 -11.48 37.45
C LEU A 59 -13.93 -12.29 36.25
N HIS A 60 -13.91 -11.67 35.07
CA HIS A 60 -14.26 -12.30 33.80
C HIS A 60 -13.01 -12.41 32.92
N LEU A 61 -12.70 -13.62 32.45
CA LEU A 61 -11.54 -13.89 31.62
C LEU A 61 -12.00 -14.51 30.30
N ASN A 62 -11.49 -14.02 29.18
CA ASN A 62 -11.79 -14.60 27.88
C ASN A 62 -10.51 -15.07 27.19
N GLU A 63 -10.45 -16.36 26.87
CA GLU A 63 -9.33 -16.98 26.16
C GLU A 63 -9.83 -17.95 25.10
N ILE A 64 -9.44 -17.66 23.85
CA ILE A 64 -9.91 -18.39 22.68
C ILE A 64 -9.27 -19.78 22.59
N ASP A 65 -8.01 -19.90 23.00
CA ASP A 65 -7.27 -21.16 22.99
C ASP A 65 -7.83 -22.12 24.07
N PRO A 66 -8.26 -23.33 23.68
CA PRO A 66 -8.89 -24.26 24.61
C PRO A 66 -7.94 -24.77 25.70
N ASP A 67 -6.63 -24.78 25.48
CA ASP A 67 -5.66 -25.30 26.45
C ASP A 67 -5.35 -24.27 27.52
N ARG A 68 -5.09 -23.02 27.13
CA ARG A 68 -4.93 -21.90 28.06
C ARG A 68 -6.21 -21.62 28.80
N ARG A 69 -7.37 -21.68 28.15
CA ARG A 69 -8.67 -21.57 28.82
C ARG A 69 -8.84 -22.61 29.92
N ARG A 70 -8.46 -23.87 29.67
CA ARG A 70 -8.47 -24.93 30.70
C ARG A 70 -7.54 -24.63 31.88
N ARG A 71 -6.40 -23.97 31.65
CA ARG A 71 -5.48 -23.54 32.71
C ARG A 71 -6.06 -22.38 33.52
N LEU A 72 -6.68 -21.40 32.87
CA LEU A 72 -7.32 -20.26 33.52
C LEU A 72 -8.42 -20.69 34.50
N VAL A 73 -9.27 -21.64 34.11
CA VAL A 73 -10.32 -22.19 34.99
C VAL A 73 -9.73 -22.80 36.28
N ARG A 74 -8.52 -23.38 36.21
CA ARG A 74 -7.84 -23.92 37.39
C ARG A 74 -7.12 -22.86 38.22
N ALA A 75 -6.52 -21.88 37.56
CA ALA A 75 -5.76 -20.80 38.21
C ALA A 75 -6.68 -19.77 38.89
N PHE A 76 -7.87 -19.55 38.34
CA PHE A 76 -8.87 -18.59 38.81
C PHE A 76 -10.23 -19.29 38.95
N PRO A 77 -10.42 -20.13 39.97
CA PRO A 77 -11.63 -20.95 40.11
C PRO A 77 -12.91 -20.11 40.29
N ASP A 78 -12.78 -18.90 40.83
CA ASP A 78 -13.90 -17.97 41.06
C ASP A 78 -14.18 -17.04 39.85
N ALA A 79 -13.38 -17.14 38.78
CA ALA A 79 -13.55 -16.31 37.59
C ALA A 79 -14.53 -16.95 36.58
N VAL A 80 -15.31 -16.11 35.91
CA VAL A 80 -16.11 -16.53 34.75
C VAL A 80 -15.19 -16.58 33.54
N VAL A 81 -14.92 -17.79 33.03
CA VAL A 81 -14.00 -17.99 31.89
C VAL A 81 -14.78 -18.31 30.61
N THR A 82 -14.63 -17.48 29.58
CA THR A 82 -15.25 -17.67 28.25
C THR A 82 -14.21 -17.94 27.16
N GLY A 83 -14.67 -18.37 25.99
CA GLY A 83 -13.81 -18.74 24.85
C GLY A 83 -14.29 -18.20 23.52
N VAL A 84 -14.74 -16.95 23.49
CA VAL A 84 -15.25 -16.30 22.28
C VAL A 84 -14.21 -15.37 21.67
N ASP A 85 -14.44 -14.94 20.44
CA ASP A 85 -13.62 -13.89 19.81
C ASP A 85 -13.74 -12.58 20.60
N GLY A 86 -12.60 -12.02 21.02
CA GLY A 86 -12.52 -10.78 21.79
C GLY A 86 -13.07 -9.57 21.04
N ALA A 87 -13.02 -9.56 19.70
CA ALA A 87 -13.66 -8.52 18.88
C ALA A 87 -15.21 -8.57 18.95
N SER A 88 -15.76 -9.70 19.40
CA SER A 88 -17.20 -9.95 19.56
C SER A 88 -17.63 -10.07 21.03
N ILE A 89 -16.77 -9.71 21.98
CA ILE A 89 -17.03 -9.87 23.43
C ILE A 89 -18.30 -9.15 23.91
N ALA A 90 -18.64 -8.03 23.26
CA ALA A 90 -19.85 -7.26 23.57
C ALA A 90 -21.16 -7.99 23.18
N SER A 91 -21.07 -9.03 22.36
CA SER A 91 -22.22 -9.78 21.81
C SER A 91 -22.50 -11.09 22.56
N LEU A 92 -21.76 -11.39 23.64
CA LEU A 92 -22.00 -12.56 24.47
C LEU A 92 -23.43 -12.54 25.04
N PRO A 93 -24.28 -13.53 24.72
CA PRO A 93 -25.58 -13.67 25.37
C PRO A 93 -25.36 -14.21 26.79
N GLY A 94 -25.60 -13.40 27.83
CA GLY A 94 -25.52 -13.90 29.21
C GLY A 94 -25.71 -12.82 30.28
N GLY A 95 -26.43 -13.17 31.36
CA GLY A 95 -26.75 -12.29 32.50
C GLY A 95 -25.59 -12.02 33.46
N ALA A 96 -24.33 -12.06 32.99
CA ALA A 96 -23.17 -11.68 33.78
C ALA A 96 -23.12 -10.14 33.93
N PRO A 97 -22.69 -9.62 35.10
CA PRO A 97 -22.61 -8.17 35.31
C PRO A 97 -21.63 -7.53 34.32
N ARG A 98 -21.99 -6.36 33.79
CA ARG A 98 -21.13 -5.65 32.83
C ARG A 98 -19.88 -5.11 33.54
N PRO A 99 -18.71 -5.09 32.87
CA PRO A 99 -17.48 -4.66 33.51
C PRO A 99 -17.47 -3.16 33.81
N THR A 100 -16.93 -2.82 34.97
CA THR A 100 -16.58 -1.46 35.41
C THR A 100 -15.11 -1.13 35.12
N LEU A 101 -14.28 -2.17 34.96
CA LEU A 101 -12.87 -2.09 34.62
C LEU A 101 -12.55 -3.14 33.55
N ILE A 102 -11.83 -2.73 32.50
CA ILE A 102 -11.28 -3.65 31.50
C ILE A 102 -9.77 -3.49 31.45
N MET A 103 -9.03 -4.58 31.50
CA MET A 103 -7.59 -4.59 31.28
C MET A 103 -7.30 -5.50 30.09
N MET A 104 -6.49 -5.04 29.12
CA MET A 104 -6.32 -5.80 27.90
C MET A 104 -4.96 -5.62 27.23
N ASN A 105 -4.48 -6.73 26.67
CA ASN A 105 -3.39 -6.81 25.70
C ASN A 105 -3.91 -7.60 24.48
N PRO A 106 -4.65 -6.96 23.55
CA PRO A 106 -5.22 -7.65 22.41
C PRO A 106 -4.14 -8.13 21.43
N PRO A 107 -4.45 -9.09 20.53
CA PRO A 107 -3.56 -9.46 19.44
C PRO A 107 -3.35 -8.28 18.48
N PHE A 108 -2.12 -8.13 17.96
CA PHE A 108 -1.74 -6.94 17.19
C PHE A 108 -2.07 -7.03 15.69
N SER A 109 -2.02 -8.22 15.07
CA SER A 109 -2.28 -8.35 13.63
C SER A 109 -3.05 -9.60 13.19
N ARG A 110 -3.79 -10.28 14.09
CA ARG A 110 -4.63 -11.45 13.72
C ARG A 110 -6.00 -11.47 14.40
N SER A 111 -7.04 -11.79 13.62
CA SER A 111 -8.44 -11.96 14.06
C SER A 111 -9.00 -13.29 13.58
N LEU A 112 -9.76 -14.00 14.43
CA LEU A 112 -10.38 -15.27 14.05
C LEU A 112 -11.45 -15.04 12.97
N GLY A 113 -11.40 -15.80 11.87
CA GLY A 113 -12.30 -15.64 10.71
C GLY A 113 -11.82 -14.66 9.62
N ARG A 114 -10.72 -13.93 9.85
CA ARG A 114 -10.10 -13.04 8.84
C ARG A 114 -8.61 -13.32 8.55
N GLY A 115 -7.92 -14.09 9.39
CA GLY A 115 -6.50 -14.38 9.19
C GLY A 115 -5.63 -13.23 9.68
N ALA A 116 -4.76 -12.68 8.82
CA ALA A 116 -4.04 -11.45 9.11
C ALA A 116 -5.01 -10.26 9.11
N ASP A 117 -5.09 -9.54 10.23
CA ASP A 117 -5.92 -8.35 10.42
C ASP A 117 -5.11 -7.30 11.16
N ASP A 118 -4.48 -6.39 10.43
CA ASP A 118 -3.63 -5.31 10.98
C ASP A 118 -4.38 -4.36 11.92
N TYR A 119 -5.72 -4.47 12.01
CA TYR A 119 -6.56 -3.69 12.92
C TYR A 119 -7.17 -4.52 14.06
N ALA A 120 -6.71 -5.76 14.28
CA ALA A 120 -7.24 -6.66 15.31
C ALA A 120 -7.30 -5.99 16.69
N ALA A 121 -6.20 -5.35 17.11
CA ALA A 121 -6.13 -4.62 18.38
C ALA A 121 -7.21 -3.54 18.52
N VAL A 122 -7.46 -2.78 17.45
CA VAL A 122 -8.46 -1.70 17.44
C VAL A 122 -9.88 -2.26 17.53
N ARG A 123 -10.17 -3.39 16.86
CA ARG A 123 -11.49 -4.03 16.95
C ARG A 123 -11.78 -4.54 18.35
N HIS A 124 -10.80 -5.15 19.00
CA HIS A 124 -10.90 -5.57 20.40
C HIS A 124 -11.13 -4.37 21.32
N LEU A 125 -10.40 -3.26 21.12
CA LEU A 125 -10.59 -2.04 21.91
C LEU A 125 -12.00 -1.46 21.72
N GLN A 126 -12.51 -1.39 20.49
CA GLN A 126 -13.88 -0.94 20.22
C GLN A 126 -14.93 -1.84 20.87
N ALA A 127 -14.73 -3.16 20.87
CA ALA A 127 -15.62 -4.11 21.52
C ALA A 127 -15.60 -3.93 23.05
N ALA A 128 -14.42 -3.76 23.64
CA ALA A 128 -14.25 -3.46 25.05
C ALA A 128 -14.94 -2.15 25.45
N LEU A 129 -14.75 -1.07 24.67
CA LEU A 129 -15.41 0.23 24.87
C LEU A 129 -16.94 0.11 24.83
N ARG A 130 -17.50 -0.69 23.91
CA ARG A 130 -18.95 -0.95 23.87
C ARG A 130 -19.43 -1.70 25.11
N HIS A 131 -18.67 -2.68 25.57
CA HIS A 131 -19.06 -3.55 26.68
C HIS A 131 -18.92 -2.88 28.06
N LEU A 132 -17.93 -2.02 28.26
CA LEU A 132 -17.68 -1.25 29.49
C LEU A 132 -18.89 -0.39 29.90
N LEU A 133 -19.18 -0.30 31.20
CA LEU A 133 -20.20 0.59 31.75
C LEU A 133 -19.82 2.08 31.61
N PRO A 134 -20.79 3.01 31.45
CA PRO A 134 -20.53 4.44 31.52
C PRO A 134 -19.81 4.81 32.83
N GLY A 135 -18.76 5.65 32.73
CA GLY A 135 -17.87 5.98 33.84
C GLY A 135 -16.83 4.91 34.19
N GLY A 136 -16.87 3.73 33.56
CA GLY A 136 -15.86 2.69 33.71
C GLY A 136 -14.52 3.04 33.07
N ARG A 137 -13.48 2.24 33.36
CA ARG A 137 -12.10 2.45 32.89
C ARG A 137 -11.60 1.28 32.04
N ILE A 138 -10.79 1.58 31.02
CA ILE A 138 -10.01 0.61 30.25
C ILE A 138 -8.52 0.94 30.41
N VAL A 139 -7.70 -0.07 30.68
CA VAL A 139 -6.25 -0.01 30.48
C VAL A 139 -5.88 -0.94 29.34
N ALA A 140 -5.43 -0.35 28.22
CA ALA A 140 -5.17 -1.07 26.97
C ALA A 140 -3.70 -0.96 26.55
N ILE A 141 -3.05 -2.10 26.34
CA ILE A 141 -1.72 -2.20 25.74
C ILE A 141 -1.92 -2.38 24.24
N MET A 142 -1.65 -1.33 23.48
CA MET A 142 -1.90 -1.23 22.05
C MET A 142 -0.58 -1.24 21.25
N PRO A 143 -0.61 -1.58 19.95
CA PRO A 143 0.55 -1.44 19.07
C PRO A 143 1.05 0.02 18.99
N ASP A 144 2.36 0.24 18.79
CA ASP A 144 2.93 1.60 18.72
C ASP A 144 2.30 2.49 17.64
N TRP A 145 1.86 1.87 16.53
CA TRP A 145 1.22 2.61 15.45
C TRP A 145 -0.14 3.22 15.84
N PHE A 146 -0.81 2.71 16.89
CA PHE A 146 -2.10 3.24 17.35
C PHE A 146 -1.92 4.48 18.24
N GLY A 147 -1.81 5.65 17.61
CA GLY A 147 -1.66 6.94 18.29
C GLY A 147 -2.08 8.13 17.41
N PRO A 148 -1.91 9.37 17.92
CA PRO A 148 -2.31 10.60 17.22
C PRO A 148 -1.35 11.00 16.07
N SER A 149 -0.89 10.03 15.27
CA SER A 149 -0.02 10.27 14.11
C SER A 149 -0.82 10.73 12.89
N ALA A 150 -0.19 11.42 11.94
CA ALA A 150 -0.86 11.89 10.71
C ALA A 150 -1.53 10.76 9.91
N ARG A 151 -0.97 9.53 9.95
CA ARG A 151 -1.50 8.35 9.25
C ARG A 151 -2.69 7.71 9.96
N MET A 152 -2.77 7.81 11.30
CA MET A 152 -3.74 7.07 12.12
C MET A 152 -4.74 7.97 12.84
N ARG A 153 -4.67 9.29 12.62
CA ARG A 153 -5.50 10.31 13.28
C ARG A 153 -6.99 9.97 13.21
N ASP A 154 -7.52 9.72 12.03
CA ASP A 154 -8.96 9.47 11.86
C ASP A 154 -9.43 8.22 12.59
N LEU A 155 -8.66 7.13 12.54
CA LEU A 155 -8.99 5.88 13.23
C LEU A 155 -8.89 6.05 14.75
N PHE A 156 -7.86 6.75 15.22
CA PHE A 156 -7.64 7.04 16.64
C PHE A 156 -8.76 7.94 17.20
N GLU A 157 -9.05 9.06 16.53
CA GLU A 157 -10.10 10.01 16.91
C GLU A 157 -11.50 9.37 16.82
N THR A 158 -11.77 8.57 15.79
CA THR A 158 -13.06 7.89 15.66
C THR A 158 -13.26 6.81 16.73
N THR A 159 -12.21 6.04 17.05
CA THR A 159 -12.29 4.98 18.07
C THR A 159 -12.47 5.55 19.47
N LEU A 160 -11.86 6.72 19.74
CA LEU A 160 -11.84 7.32 21.07
C LEU A 160 -12.78 8.54 21.21
N ARG A 161 -13.66 8.78 20.23
CA ARG A 161 -14.56 9.95 20.16
C ARG A 161 -15.39 10.17 21.41
N ASP A 162 -15.95 9.10 21.97
CA ASP A 162 -16.94 9.15 23.07
C ASP A 162 -16.32 8.84 24.44
N VAL A 163 -14.99 8.88 24.54
CA VAL A 163 -14.23 8.54 25.75
C VAL A 163 -13.12 9.56 26.01
N THR A 164 -12.54 9.50 27.21
CA THR A 164 -11.47 10.41 27.62
C THR A 164 -10.21 9.62 27.93
N ILE A 165 -9.11 9.95 27.25
CA ILE A 165 -7.79 9.40 27.56
C ILE A 165 -7.23 10.14 28.78
N ARG A 166 -6.99 9.43 29.87
CA ARG A 166 -6.40 9.98 31.10
C ARG A 166 -4.88 9.91 31.10
N THR A 167 -4.32 8.89 30.46
CA THR A 167 -2.88 8.65 30.40
C THR A 167 -2.53 8.01 29.06
N SER A 168 -1.45 8.48 28.44
CA SER A 168 -0.88 7.94 27.20
C SER A 168 0.61 7.72 27.40
N LEU A 169 1.06 6.47 27.30
CA LEU A 169 2.47 6.08 27.44
C LEU A 169 2.96 5.39 26.17
N ARG A 170 4.23 5.56 25.83
CA ARG A 170 4.92 4.82 24.76
C ARG A 170 6.16 4.13 25.35
N LEU A 171 6.24 2.81 25.22
CA LEU A 171 7.26 1.95 25.85
C LEU A 171 7.99 1.11 24.80
N GLU A 172 9.31 1.28 24.68
CA GLU A 172 10.10 0.71 23.57
C GLU A 172 10.71 -0.68 23.86
N ARG A 173 11.02 -1.01 25.12
CA ARG A 173 11.79 -2.23 25.48
C ARG A 173 11.10 -3.12 26.53
N CYS A 174 9.78 -2.98 26.71
CA CYS A 174 9.07 -3.70 27.76
C CYS A 174 8.89 -5.22 27.49
N TYR A 175 8.99 -5.68 26.23
CA TYR A 175 8.89 -7.11 25.89
C TYR A 175 10.24 -7.81 25.67
N THR A 176 11.38 -7.13 25.86
CA THR A 176 12.70 -7.68 25.51
C THR A 176 13.00 -8.98 26.25
N ARG A 177 12.61 -9.09 27.54
CA ARG A 177 12.75 -10.32 28.35
C ARG A 177 11.80 -11.46 27.97
N HIS A 178 10.82 -11.17 27.11
CA HIS A 178 9.90 -12.13 26.45
C HIS A 178 10.29 -12.36 24.98
N GLY A 179 11.47 -11.89 24.57
CA GLY A 179 12.09 -12.13 23.28
C GLY A 179 11.52 -11.27 22.14
N THR A 180 10.91 -10.11 22.39
CA THR A 180 10.54 -9.17 21.33
C THR A 180 10.89 -7.74 21.73
N SER A 181 11.34 -6.93 20.78
CA SER A 181 11.60 -5.50 20.97
C SER A 181 10.42 -4.62 20.52
N ILE A 182 9.20 -5.18 20.59
CA ILE A 182 8.01 -4.48 20.09
C ILE A 182 7.74 -3.28 21.00
N THR A 183 7.72 -2.09 20.41
CA THR A 183 7.23 -0.89 21.06
C THR A 183 5.72 -0.97 21.21
N VAL A 184 5.21 -0.61 22.38
CA VAL A 184 3.77 -0.59 22.68
C VAL A 184 3.35 0.76 23.21
N ARG A 185 2.06 1.05 23.06
CA ARG A 185 1.41 2.19 23.71
C ARG A 185 0.48 1.69 24.80
N LEU A 186 0.54 2.31 25.97
CA LEU A 186 -0.40 2.02 27.06
C LEU A 186 -1.34 3.21 27.23
N PHE A 187 -2.64 2.94 27.13
CA PHE A 187 -3.68 3.95 27.30
C PHE A 187 -4.53 3.65 28.53
N VAL A 188 -4.76 4.68 29.34
CA VAL A 188 -5.80 4.68 30.39
C VAL A 188 -6.97 5.50 29.88
N ILE A 189 -8.13 4.88 29.72
CA ILE A 189 -9.30 5.45 29.05
C ILE A 189 -10.51 5.36 29.98
N ASP A 190 -11.13 6.49 30.29
CA ASP A 190 -12.39 6.53 31.03
C ASP A 190 -13.55 6.71 30.03
N LYS A 191 -14.63 5.93 30.21
CA LYS A 191 -15.84 6.02 29.36
C LYS A 191 -16.73 7.18 29.79
N VAL A 192 -16.20 8.37 29.57
CA VAL A 192 -16.85 9.67 29.81
C VAL A 192 -16.56 10.59 28.62
N ALA A 193 -17.53 11.42 28.26
CA ALA A 193 -17.42 12.29 27.10
C ALA A 193 -16.37 13.39 27.31
N GLY A 194 -15.51 13.60 26.33
CA GLY A 194 -14.74 14.83 26.14
C GLY A 194 -13.57 15.04 27.11
N GLY A 195 -12.36 14.99 26.56
CA GLY A 195 -11.15 15.52 27.18
C GLY A 195 -10.05 15.70 26.14
N SER A 196 -9.12 16.62 26.37
CA SER A 196 -7.92 16.76 25.53
C SER A 196 -7.05 15.53 25.68
N VAL A 197 -6.53 14.99 24.56
CA VAL A 197 -5.57 13.88 24.59
C VAL A 197 -4.31 14.36 25.34
N PRO A 198 -3.91 13.71 26.45
CA PRO A 198 -2.72 14.11 27.19
C PRO A 198 -1.46 13.86 26.35
N GLN A 199 -0.40 14.62 26.64
CA GLN A 199 0.90 14.39 26.01
C GLN A 199 1.35 12.94 26.28
N THR A 200 1.87 12.28 25.24
CA THR A 200 2.38 10.91 25.38
C THR A 200 3.72 10.93 26.09
N LEU A 201 3.82 10.26 27.24
CA LEU A 201 5.09 10.09 27.94
C LEU A 201 5.84 8.90 27.33
N GLN A 202 7.01 9.15 26.78
CA GLN A 202 7.87 8.10 26.21
C GLN A 202 8.92 7.68 27.24
N ARG A 203 9.04 6.38 27.47
CA ARG A 203 10.06 5.76 28.34
C ARG A 203 10.61 4.48 27.71
N SER A 204 11.84 4.15 28.05
CA SER A 204 12.48 2.92 27.57
C SER A 204 12.30 1.77 28.56
N ASP A 205 12.18 2.04 29.87
CA ASP A 205 11.92 1.05 30.91
C ASP A 205 10.63 1.38 31.70
N VAL A 206 9.98 0.35 32.24
CA VAL A 206 8.82 0.48 33.14
C VAL A 206 9.23 1.12 34.47
N GLN A 207 10.47 0.93 34.92
CA GLN A 207 11.01 1.53 36.15
C GLN A 207 11.01 3.06 36.12
N ASP A 208 11.16 3.67 34.94
CA ASP A 208 11.14 5.13 34.77
C ASP A 208 9.74 5.75 34.97
N LEU A 209 8.75 4.92 35.27
CA LEU A 209 7.37 5.29 35.52
C LEU A 209 6.94 5.05 36.97
N LEU A 210 7.84 4.62 37.88
CA LEU A 210 7.51 4.33 39.27
C LEU A 210 6.92 5.51 40.05
N ASP A 211 7.19 6.74 39.61
CA ASP A 211 6.64 7.97 40.22
C ASP A 211 5.31 8.43 39.60
N LEU A 212 4.79 7.72 38.60
CA LEU A 212 3.58 8.09 37.86
C LEU A 212 2.30 7.88 38.70
N VAL A 213 1.73 8.94 39.25
CA VAL A 213 0.46 8.84 39.99
C VAL A 213 -0.71 8.49 39.05
N PRO A 214 -1.47 7.39 39.31
CA PRO A 214 -2.64 7.05 38.52
C PRO A 214 -3.71 8.15 38.54
N ALA A 215 -4.28 8.46 37.38
CA ALA A 215 -5.35 9.46 37.30
C ALA A 215 -6.60 9.01 38.10
N PRO A 216 -7.28 9.91 38.83
CA PRO A 216 -8.44 9.55 39.64
C PRO A 216 -9.56 8.96 38.76
N ARG A 217 -10.23 7.91 39.24
CA ARG A 217 -11.30 7.22 38.51
C ARG A 217 -12.59 8.02 38.52
N CYS A 218 -13.33 7.93 37.42
CA CYS A 218 -14.69 8.44 37.33
C CYS A 218 -15.66 7.54 38.12
N THR A 219 -16.77 8.14 38.57
CA THR A 219 -17.85 7.38 39.21
C THR A 219 -18.62 6.59 38.15
N VAL A 220 -18.71 5.27 38.32
CA VAL A 220 -19.51 4.41 37.44
C VAL A 220 -20.98 4.70 37.68
N THR A 221 -21.73 4.96 36.61
CA THR A 221 -23.19 5.13 36.68
C THR A 221 -23.85 3.83 36.27
N GLU A 222 -24.49 3.13 37.22
CA GLU A 222 -25.33 1.98 36.88
C GLU A 222 -26.57 2.46 36.11
N GLN A 223 -26.71 2.01 34.86
CA GLN A 223 -28.00 2.07 34.19
C GLN A 223 -28.90 1.01 34.82
N VAL A 224 -29.91 1.43 35.58
CA VAL A 224 -31.01 0.57 36.02
C VAL A 224 -31.59 -0.11 34.78
N ALA A 225 -31.42 -1.42 34.67
CA ALA A 225 -31.88 -2.19 33.53
C ALA A 225 -33.40 -1.99 33.35
N ALA A 226 -33.78 -1.33 32.25
CA ALA A 226 -35.19 -1.27 31.85
C ALA A 226 -35.66 -2.71 31.58
N LYS A 227 -36.68 -3.17 32.33
CA LYS A 227 -37.28 -4.48 32.15
C LYS A 227 -37.69 -4.67 30.68
N PRO A 228 -37.38 -5.83 30.04
CA PRO A 228 -37.83 -6.08 28.69
C PRO A 228 -39.37 -6.10 28.68
N ALA A 229 -39.96 -5.28 27.81
CA ALA A 229 -41.40 -5.25 27.63
C ALA A 229 -41.88 -6.62 27.14
N LYS A 230 -42.85 -7.19 27.85
CA LYS A 230 -43.54 -8.43 27.46
C LYS A 230 -44.18 -8.24 26.08
N GLY A 231 -44.10 -9.31 25.29
CA GLY A 231 -44.55 -9.36 23.90
C GLY A 231 -45.93 -8.74 23.67
N GLY A 232 -45.99 -7.87 22.68
CA GLY A 232 -47.22 -7.32 22.12
C GLY A 232 -47.43 -7.85 20.72
N ARG A 233 -48.50 -8.63 20.55
CA ARG A 233 -49.10 -9.00 19.27
C ARG A 233 -49.33 -7.77 18.39
N GLY A 234 -49.23 -8.01 17.08
CA GLY A 234 -49.17 -6.99 16.03
C GLY A 234 -50.33 -6.01 15.98
N ILE A 235 -50.06 -4.85 15.40
CA ILE A 235 -51.02 -3.81 14.99
C ILE A 235 -50.40 -3.16 13.75
N SER A 236 -50.91 -3.49 12.56
CA SER A 236 -51.93 -2.75 11.80
C SER A 236 -51.45 -1.40 11.23
N LEU A 237 -51.49 -1.34 9.90
CA LEU A 237 -50.91 -0.35 8.99
C LEU A 237 -51.66 1.00 8.89
N PHE A 238 -52.59 1.30 9.80
CA PHE A 238 -53.44 2.49 9.67
C PHE A 238 -53.66 3.21 11.00
N ARG A 239 -52.68 4.04 11.41
CA ARG A 239 -52.88 5.28 12.18
C ARG A 239 -51.55 5.96 12.47
N ALA A 240 -51.04 6.69 11.49
CA ALA A 240 -50.01 7.71 11.71
C ALA A 240 -50.48 9.02 11.10
N ALA A 241 -51.54 9.59 11.69
CA ALA A 241 -51.86 11.00 11.54
C ALA A 241 -52.26 11.54 12.92
N ARG A 242 -51.52 12.58 13.34
CA ARG A 242 -51.74 13.48 14.49
C ARG A 242 -51.23 12.99 15.86
N SER A 243 -49.95 13.26 16.14
CA SER A 243 -49.53 14.47 16.89
C SER A 243 -48.03 14.36 17.24
N SER A 244 -47.17 15.12 16.56
CA SER A 244 -45.78 15.32 16.96
C SER A 244 -45.68 16.56 17.85
N ARG A 245 -45.09 16.43 19.05
CA ARG A 245 -44.52 17.55 19.81
C ARG A 245 -43.08 17.77 19.36
N PRO A 246 -42.55 19.01 19.40
CA PRO A 246 -41.29 19.35 18.74
C PRO A 246 -40.09 18.76 19.50
N ALA A 247 -39.18 18.12 18.78
CA ALA A 247 -37.87 17.77 19.31
C ALA A 247 -37.07 19.05 19.57
N ALA A 248 -36.38 19.09 20.72
CA ALA A 248 -35.40 20.12 21.02
C ALA A 248 -34.35 20.20 19.90
N PRO A 249 -33.85 21.40 19.54
CA PRO A 249 -32.91 21.55 18.43
C PRO A 249 -31.60 20.84 18.76
N ARG A 250 -31.37 19.70 18.11
CA ARG A 250 -30.02 19.20 17.90
C ARG A 250 -29.24 20.30 17.17
N PRO A 251 -27.96 20.55 17.48
CA PRO A 251 -27.13 21.37 16.60
C PRO A 251 -27.24 20.77 15.20
N PHE A 252 -27.93 21.49 14.32
CA PHE A 252 -27.99 21.16 12.91
C PHE A 252 -26.63 21.54 12.36
N TYR A 253 -25.70 20.58 12.38
CA TYR A 253 -24.69 20.56 11.33
C TYR A 253 -25.50 20.35 10.06
N ALA A 254 -25.55 21.36 9.20
CA ALA A 254 -26.04 21.13 7.85
C ALA A 254 -25.32 19.88 7.33
N PRO A 255 -26.03 18.88 6.79
CA PRO A 255 -25.34 17.74 6.18
C PRO A 255 -24.31 18.32 5.23
N THR A 256 -23.03 18.00 5.45
CA THR A 256 -21.97 18.43 4.54
C THR A 256 -22.38 17.88 3.19
N ARG A 257 -22.81 18.77 2.28
CA ARG A 257 -23.21 18.35 0.95
C ARG A 257 -21.99 17.71 0.32
N ASN A 258 -22.17 16.47 -0.10
CA ASN A 258 -21.17 15.75 -0.85
C ASN A 258 -21.87 15.08 -2.04
N ASP A 259 -22.72 15.87 -2.68
CA ASP A 259 -23.48 15.43 -3.83
C ASP A 259 -22.53 15.11 -4.98
N VAL A 260 -22.92 14.15 -5.82
CA VAL A 260 -22.17 13.80 -7.03
C VAL A 260 -22.57 14.78 -8.13
N LEU A 261 -21.74 15.81 -8.27
CA LEU A 261 -21.98 16.94 -9.16
C LEU A 261 -21.06 16.90 -10.38
N PRO A 262 -21.51 17.44 -11.52
CA PRO A 262 -20.61 17.69 -12.65
C PRO A 262 -19.50 18.67 -12.22
N ILE A 263 -18.24 18.34 -12.54
CA ILE A 263 -17.11 19.22 -12.29
C ILE A 263 -17.19 20.42 -13.24
N ALA A 264 -17.42 21.60 -12.69
CA ALA A 264 -17.49 22.83 -13.46
C ALA A 264 -16.11 23.29 -13.92
N TYR A 265 -15.94 23.45 -15.23
CA TYR A 265 -14.77 24.07 -15.85
C TYR A 265 -15.19 24.86 -17.11
N THR A 266 -14.36 25.82 -17.52
CA THR A 266 -14.54 26.57 -18.75
C THR A 266 -13.55 26.10 -19.80
N VAL A 267 -14.02 25.86 -21.02
CA VAL A 267 -13.15 25.56 -22.16
C VAL A 267 -12.66 26.89 -22.76
N LEU A 268 -11.35 27.04 -22.88
CA LEU A 268 -10.73 28.25 -23.41
C LEU A 268 -10.72 28.24 -24.95
N GLU A 269 -11.30 29.28 -25.54
CA GLU A 269 -11.33 29.47 -26.99
C GLU A 269 -9.91 29.58 -27.58
N ALA A 270 -9.09 30.45 -27.00
CA ALA A 270 -7.65 30.53 -27.23
C ALA A 270 -6.89 29.71 -26.18
N PRO A 271 -5.79 29.01 -26.53
CA PRO A 271 -4.96 28.34 -25.54
C PRO A 271 -4.46 29.29 -24.46
N ALA A 272 -4.30 28.79 -23.23
CA ALA A 272 -3.69 29.56 -22.17
C ALA A 272 -2.24 29.94 -22.53
N PRO A 273 -1.80 31.20 -22.28
CA PRO A 273 -0.55 31.77 -22.79
C PRO A 273 0.70 31.17 -22.14
N LEU A 274 1.70 30.73 -22.91
CA LEU A 274 2.93 30.07 -22.41
C LEU A 274 3.55 30.79 -21.21
N ALA A 275 3.93 30.00 -20.19
CA ALA A 275 4.62 30.51 -19.03
C ALA A 275 6.10 30.79 -19.39
N GLU A 276 6.80 31.53 -18.53
CA GLU A 276 8.22 31.77 -18.72
C GLU A 276 9.01 30.46 -18.69
N GLN A 277 9.87 30.29 -19.69
CA GLN A 277 10.68 29.09 -19.87
C GLN A 277 11.86 29.10 -18.91
N ALA A 278 12.03 28.00 -18.17
CA ALA A 278 13.18 27.75 -17.32
C ALA A 278 13.95 26.53 -17.86
N GLY A 279 15.06 26.78 -18.55
CA GLY A 279 15.85 25.73 -19.20
C GLY A 279 15.04 25.03 -20.30
N VAL A 280 14.80 23.72 -20.16
CA VAL A 280 14.01 22.91 -21.11
C VAL A 280 12.56 22.68 -20.65
N TYR A 281 12.14 23.35 -19.58
CA TYR A 281 10.84 23.15 -18.94
C TYR A 281 9.98 24.43 -18.94
N LEU A 282 8.66 24.24 -18.90
CA LEU A 282 7.64 25.25 -18.70
C LEU A 282 6.85 24.93 -17.43
N PRO A 283 6.55 25.91 -16.55
CA PRO A 283 5.56 25.73 -15.49
C PRO A 283 4.24 25.20 -16.06
N TYR A 284 3.75 24.10 -15.48
CA TYR A 284 2.59 23.42 -16.02
C TYR A 284 1.30 24.18 -15.72
N ARG A 285 0.42 24.21 -16.71
CA ARG A 285 -0.99 24.57 -16.54
C ARG A 285 -1.85 23.85 -17.58
N PRO A 286 -3.14 23.65 -17.31
CA PRO A 286 -4.07 23.20 -18.34
C PRO A 286 -4.11 24.19 -19.51
N SER A 287 -3.95 23.69 -20.73
CA SER A 287 -3.86 24.53 -21.93
C SER A 287 -5.23 25.00 -22.46
N ARG A 288 -6.29 24.23 -22.20
CA ARG A 288 -7.66 24.46 -22.69
C ARG A 288 -8.73 24.55 -21.61
N ILE A 289 -8.38 24.32 -20.35
CA ILE A 289 -9.33 24.17 -19.27
C ILE A 289 -9.02 25.23 -18.21
N ALA A 290 -10.04 25.93 -17.74
CA ALA A 290 -9.95 26.78 -16.57
C ALA A 290 -10.96 26.33 -15.51
N PHE A 291 -10.47 26.05 -14.30
CA PHE A 291 -11.31 25.72 -13.16
C PHE A 291 -11.54 26.95 -12.30
N GLY A 292 -12.79 27.19 -11.88
CA GLY A 292 -13.09 28.28 -10.95
C GLY A 292 -12.68 27.95 -9.50
N ASN A 293 -12.83 26.69 -9.10
CA ASN A 293 -12.74 26.27 -7.69
C ASN A 293 -11.64 25.22 -7.40
N ALA A 294 -10.99 24.67 -8.43
CA ALA A 294 -9.95 23.66 -8.21
C ALA A 294 -8.63 24.32 -7.79
N GLY A 295 -7.97 23.74 -6.79
CA GLY A 295 -6.66 24.20 -6.33
C GLY A 295 -5.52 23.75 -7.25
N GLU A 296 -4.37 24.41 -7.13
CA GLU A 296 -3.13 23.97 -7.76
C GLU A 296 -2.59 22.69 -7.10
N HIS A 297 -1.67 22.01 -7.79
CA HIS A 297 -1.01 20.85 -7.24
C HIS A 297 -0.09 21.27 -6.06
N PRO A 298 -0.02 20.50 -4.96
CA PRO A 298 0.75 20.89 -3.77
C PRO A 298 2.24 21.15 -4.03
N THR A 299 2.80 20.48 -5.04
CA THR A 299 4.15 20.71 -5.54
C THR A 299 4.07 21.25 -6.95
N ALA A 300 4.83 22.29 -7.26
CA ALA A 300 4.86 22.89 -8.59
C ALA A 300 5.17 21.83 -9.66
N LEU A 301 4.37 21.81 -10.72
CA LEU A 301 4.52 20.90 -11.84
C LEU A 301 5.12 21.64 -13.04
N VAL A 302 5.85 20.91 -13.87
CA VAL A 302 6.40 21.37 -15.14
C VAL A 302 6.10 20.38 -16.26
N GLU A 303 6.12 20.85 -17.49
CA GLU A 303 6.19 20.02 -18.69
C GLU A 303 7.36 20.47 -19.58
N SER A 304 7.79 19.64 -20.53
CA SER A 304 8.84 20.04 -21.47
C SER A 304 8.33 21.14 -22.42
N VAL A 305 9.24 21.97 -22.92
CA VAL A 305 8.91 23.03 -23.90
C VAL A 305 8.23 22.43 -25.14
N ALA A 306 8.71 21.27 -25.60
CA ALA A 306 8.11 20.53 -26.72
C ALA A 306 6.62 20.21 -26.48
N MET A 307 6.30 19.68 -25.29
CA MET A 307 4.92 19.36 -24.93
C MET A 307 4.08 20.62 -24.74
N GLY A 308 4.58 21.63 -24.01
CA GLY A 308 3.84 22.85 -23.72
C GLY A 308 3.55 23.71 -24.96
N SER A 309 4.36 23.60 -26.02
CA SER A 309 4.15 24.30 -27.30
C SER A 309 2.87 23.90 -28.04
N ILE A 310 2.27 22.76 -27.69
CA ILE A 310 1.05 22.26 -28.32
C ILE A 310 -0.10 22.27 -27.31
N PRO A 311 -1.23 22.91 -27.64
CA PRO A 311 -2.42 22.82 -26.82
C PRO A 311 -3.08 21.45 -26.97
N ALA A 312 -3.63 20.95 -25.87
CA ALA A 312 -4.57 19.85 -25.91
C ALA A 312 -5.84 20.25 -26.70
N PRO A 313 -6.68 19.30 -27.15
CA PRO A 313 -7.92 19.62 -27.84
C PRO A 313 -8.96 20.18 -26.85
N ARG A 314 -10.05 20.76 -27.35
CA ARG A 314 -11.16 21.21 -26.50
C ARG A 314 -11.90 19.98 -25.96
N PRO A 315 -11.92 19.75 -24.64
CA PRO A 315 -12.56 18.56 -24.10
C PRO A 315 -14.09 18.69 -24.06
N ARG A 316 -14.79 17.56 -24.12
CA ARG A 316 -16.26 17.47 -24.05
C ARG A 316 -16.77 16.76 -22.79
N HIS A 317 -15.97 15.87 -22.21
CA HIS A 317 -16.33 15.06 -21.06
C HIS A 317 -16.37 15.90 -19.80
N VAL A 318 -17.49 15.79 -19.07
CA VAL A 318 -17.68 16.46 -17.78
C VAL A 318 -17.74 15.37 -16.69
N PRO A 319 -16.65 15.17 -15.92
CA PRO A 319 -16.63 14.20 -14.84
C PRO A 319 -17.70 14.50 -13.80
N ARG A 320 -18.23 13.46 -13.16
CA ARG A 320 -19.16 13.58 -12.04
C ARG A 320 -18.53 12.98 -10.80
N LEU A 321 -18.09 13.84 -9.89
CA LEU A 321 -17.38 13.45 -8.67
C LEU A 321 -18.08 14.04 -7.45
N PRO A 322 -17.83 13.50 -6.24
CA PRO A 322 -18.35 14.10 -5.01
C PRO A 322 -17.84 15.53 -4.87
N GLU A 323 -18.71 16.48 -4.50
CA GLU A 323 -18.41 17.92 -4.40
C GLU A 323 -17.09 18.23 -3.67
N ARG A 324 -16.83 17.52 -2.56
CA ARG A 324 -15.63 17.67 -1.75
C ARG A 324 -14.32 17.43 -2.50
N THR A 325 -14.38 16.63 -3.57
CA THR A 325 -13.21 16.32 -4.41
C THR A 325 -12.55 17.59 -4.94
N VAL A 326 -13.36 18.61 -5.24
CA VAL A 326 -12.89 19.93 -5.69
C VAL A 326 -12.85 20.93 -4.54
N SER A 327 -13.92 21.04 -3.73
CA SER A 327 -14.00 22.09 -2.69
C SER A 327 -13.00 21.91 -1.56
N GLU A 328 -12.66 20.68 -1.19
CA GLU A 328 -11.60 20.34 -0.22
C GLU A 328 -10.25 20.09 -0.88
N ARG A 329 -10.12 20.31 -2.21
CA ARG A 329 -8.88 20.17 -2.99
C ARG A 329 -8.24 18.77 -2.88
N LEU A 330 -9.07 17.72 -2.83
CA LEU A 330 -8.58 16.34 -2.82
C LEU A 330 -7.94 15.94 -4.16
N LEU A 331 -8.33 16.62 -5.24
CA LEU A 331 -7.67 16.60 -6.55
C LEU A 331 -7.26 18.02 -6.95
N SER A 332 -6.03 18.14 -7.48
CA SER A 332 -5.58 19.39 -8.12
C SER A 332 -6.22 19.60 -9.49
N SER A 333 -6.14 20.83 -10.00
CA SER A 333 -6.54 21.18 -11.37
C SER A 333 -5.90 20.27 -12.43
N SER A 334 -4.60 19.98 -12.29
CA SER A 334 -3.88 19.05 -13.17
C SER A 334 -4.41 17.61 -13.06
N GLN A 335 -4.72 17.12 -11.86
CA GLN A 335 -5.27 15.78 -11.68
C GLN A 335 -6.69 15.67 -12.24
N LEU A 336 -7.51 16.71 -12.10
CA LEU A 336 -8.84 16.78 -12.70
C LEU A 336 -8.78 16.82 -14.23
N GLU A 337 -7.80 17.53 -14.80
CA GLU A 337 -7.56 17.54 -16.24
C GLU A 337 -7.31 16.13 -16.80
N THR A 338 -6.62 15.24 -16.05
CA THR A 338 -6.48 13.83 -16.44
C THR A 338 -7.83 13.14 -16.56
N VAL A 339 -8.71 13.31 -15.57
CA VAL A 339 -10.03 12.66 -15.56
C VAL A 339 -10.88 13.14 -16.74
N ILE A 340 -10.80 14.43 -17.06
CA ILE A 340 -11.48 15.04 -18.22
C ILE A 340 -11.00 14.40 -19.52
N TYR A 341 -9.70 14.45 -19.83
CA TYR A 341 -9.19 13.93 -21.11
C TYR A 341 -9.27 12.40 -21.21
N ALA A 342 -9.08 11.67 -20.11
CA ALA A 342 -9.27 10.23 -20.11
C ALA A 342 -10.72 9.85 -20.45
N GLY A 343 -11.70 10.53 -19.84
CA GLY A 343 -13.11 10.33 -20.19
C GLY A 343 -13.44 10.70 -21.64
N ASP A 344 -12.82 11.76 -22.16
CA ASP A 344 -13.00 12.19 -23.55
C ASP A 344 -12.40 11.23 -24.58
N ALA A 345 -11.25 10.63 -24.25
CA ALA A 345 -10.66 9.54 -25.02
C ALA A 345 -11.58 8.32 -25.00
N TRP A 346 -12.11 7.96 -23.84
CA TRP A 346 -13.01 6.81 -23.67
C TRP A 346 -14.39 7.00 -24.30
N ALA A 347 -14.78 8.22 -24.67
CA ALA A 347 -15.98 8.46 -25.47
C ALA A 347 -15.81 8.08 -26.95
N GLN A 348 -14.57 7.77 -27.39
CA GLN A 348 -14.23 7.47 -28.78
C GLN A 348 -13.90 5.99 -28.98
N MET A 349 -14.10 5.53 -30.21
CA MET A 349 -13.66 4.22 -30.69
C MET A 349 -12.46 4.38 -31.63
N LEU A 350 -11.62 3.35 -31.74
CA LEU A 350 -10.64 3.22 -32.82
C LEU A 350 -11.39 3.15 -34.17
N PRO A 351 -10.87 3.76 -35.24
CA PRO A 351 -11.47 3.66 -36.56
C PRO A 351 -11.44 2.20 -37.06
N GLY A 352 -12.60 1.68 -37.46
CA GLY A 352 -12.74 0.31 -37.99
C GLY A 352 -13.12 -0.76 -36.94
N CYS A 353 -13.18 -2.00 -37.42
CA CYS A 353 -13.47 -3.20 -36.62
C CYS A 353 -12.24 -4.10 -36.60
N PHE A 354 -12.03 -4.79 -35.47
CA PHE A 354 -10.83 -5.59 -35.27
C PHE A 354 -11.13 -6.95 -34.63
N LEU A 355 -10.23 -7.89 -34.86
CA LEU A 355 -10.12 -9.15 -34.12
C LEU A 355 -8.76 -9.22 -33.42
N PRO A 356 -8.66 -9.85 -32.23
CA PRO A 356 -7.36 -10.19 -31.67
C PRO A 356 -6.60 -11.11 -32.64
N ALA A 357 -5.31 -10.83 -32.86
CA ALA A 357 -4.47 -11.64 -33.73
C ALA A 357 -4.39 -13.10 -33.25
N LYS A 358 -4.45 -14.08 -34.18
CA LYS A 358 -4.50 -15.52 -33.85
C LYS A 358 -3.30 -16.03 -33.05
N GLU A 359 -2.11 -15.48 -33.28
CA GLU A 359 -0.87 -15.87 -32.60
C GLU A 359 -0.29 -14.73 -31.73
N GLY A 360 -1.04 -13.64 -31.48
CA GLY A 360 -0.39 -12.35 -31.26
C GLY A 360 -0.99 -11.35 -30.27
N VAL A 361 -0.14 -10.35 -30.02
CA VAL A 361 -0.30 -9.19 -29.13
C VAL A 361 -0.74 -7.93 -29.92
N GLY A 362 -1.71 -8.10 -30.80
CA GLY A 362 -2.16 -7.07 -31.73
C GLY A 362 -3.65 -7.20 -32.09
N LEU A 363 -4.13 -6.21 -32.83
CA LEU A 363 -5.50 -6.13 -33.36
C LEU A 363 -5.41 -6.11 -34.87
N GLU A 364 -6.03 -7.08 -35.52
CA GLU A 364 -6.11 -7.20 -36.98
C GLU A 364 -7.43 -6.61 -37.46
N VAL A 365 -7.39 -5.79 -38.50
CA VAL A 365 -8.59 -5.21 -39.11
C VAL A 365 -9.43 -6.33 -39.72
N SER A 366 -10.71 -6.37 -39.40
CA SER A 366 -11.63 -7.39 -39.91
C SER A 366 -13.06 -6.87 -39.93
N ASP A 367 -13.75 -7.09 -41.04
CA ASP A 367 -15.17 -6.72 -41.20
C ASP A 367 -16.08 -7.49 -40.23
N ASP A 368 -15.70 -8.72 -39.86
CA ASP A 368 -16.38 -9.55 -38.86
C ASP A 368 -15.92 -9.24 -37.41
N GLY A 369 -15.10 -8.21 -37.24
CA GLY A 369 -14.54 -7.80 -35.96
C GLY A 369 -15.48 -6.98 -35.08
N ARG A 370 -14.94 -6.49 -33.96
CA ARG A 370 -15.65 -5.59 -33.03
C ARG A 370 -14.99 -4.21 -33.03
N PRO A 371 -15.73 -3.12 -32.81
CA PRO A 371 -15.13 -1.82 -32.57
C PRO A 371 -14.44 -1.82 -31.20
N TYR A 372 -13.31 -1.13 -31.09
CA TYR A 372 -12.53 -1.07 -29.85
C TYR A 372 -12.46 0.35 -29.29
N ARG A 373 -12.64 0.50 -27.98
CA ARG A 373 -12.56 1.82 -27.33
C ARG A 373 -11.13 2.37 -27.36
N LYS A 374 -10.96 3.68 -27.57
CA LYS A 374 -9.64 4.32 -27.42
C LYS A 374 -9.17 4.27 -25.96
N GLY A 375 -7.86 4.26 -25.77
CA GLY A 375 -7.19 4.35 -24.47
C GLY A 375 -6.67 5.76 -24.21
N PHE A 376 -6.23 6.00 -22.99
CA PHE A 376 -5.57 7.24 -22.58
C PHE A 376 -4.23 6.93 -21.91
N TYR A 377 -3.22 7.76 -22.17
CA TYR A 377 -1.88 7.59 -21.64
C TYR A 377 -1.54 8.70 -20.63
N LEU A 378 -1.41 8.31 -19.37
CA LEU A 378 -0.95 9.13 -18.26
C LEU A 378 0.56 9.00 -18.09
N GLY A 379 1.29 9.91 -18.71
CA GLY A 379 2.76 10.03 -18.73
C GLY A 379 3.36 10.81 -17.56
N ASP A 380 2.61 11.05 -16.50
CA ASP A 380 3.08 11.85 -15.37
C ASP A 380 4.28 11.22 -14.63
N GLY A 381 5.24 12.06 -14.27
CA GLY A 381 6.37 11.72 -13.43
C GLY A 381 5.97 11.30 -12.03
N THR A 382 6.93 10.74 -11.30
CA THR A 382 6.75 10.41 -9.87
C THR A 382 6.44 11.68 -9.08
N GLY A 383 5.50 11.59 -8.13
CA GLY A 383 5.10 12.72 -7.28
C GLY A 383 3.93 13.56 -7.81
N ALA A 384 3.51 13.42 -9.08
CA ALA A 384 2.31 14.09 -9.62
C ALA A 384 0.96 13.42 -9.19
N GLY A 385 1.04 12.32 -8.43
CA GLY A 385 -0.12 11.61 -7.88
C GLY A 385 -0.82 10.67 -8.86
N LYS A 386 -0.09 9.91 -9.69
CA LYS A 386 -0.66 8.93 -10.65
C LYS A 386 -1.69 7.98 -10.03
N GLY A 387 -1.40 7.40 -8.85
CA GLY A 387 -2.34 6.52 -8.14
C GLY A 387 -3.66 7.22 -7.80
N ARG A 388 -3.60 8.47 -7.34
CA ARG A 388 -4.77 9.33 -7.11
C ARG A 388 -5.56 9.62 -8.39
N GLN A 389 -4.88 9.83 -9.50
CA GLN A 389 -5.51 10.06 -10.81
C GLN A 389 -6.20 8.79 -11.34
N ILE A 390 -5.56 7.62 -11.20
CA ILE A 390 -6.17 6.32 -11.52
C ILE A 390 -7.45 6.12 -10.69
N ALA A 391 -7.37 6.34 -9.37
CA ALA A 391 -8.51 6.24 -8.47
C ALA A 391 -9.64 7.21 -8.87
N ALA A 392 -9.32 8.44 -9.27
CA ALA A 392 -10.30 9.43 -9.71
C ALA A 392 -10.99 9.02 -11.03
N CYS A 393 -10.23 8.49 -11.99
CA CYS A 393 -10.76 7.92 -13.23
C CYS A 393 -11.69 6.73 -12.98
N ILE A 394 -11.32 5.84 -12.04
CA ILE A 394 -12.18 4.75 -11.61
C ILE A 394 -13.44 5.31 -10.93
N LEU A 395 -13.31 6.30 -10.05
CA LEU A 395 -14.43 6.89 -9.31
C LEU A 395 -15.46 7.56 -10.22
N ASP A 396 -15.02 8.32 -11.22
CA ASP A 396 -15.91 8.93 -12.23
C ASP A 396 -16.77 7.85 -12.94
N ASN A 397 -16.13 6.75 -13.34
CA ASN A 397 -16.81 5.62 -13.98
C ASN A 397 -17.68 4.81 -13.00
N TRP A 398 -17.23 4.66 -11.76
CA TRP A 398 -17.99 4.07 -10.66
C TRP A 398 -19.30 4.82 -10.48
N LEU A 399 -19.24 6.15 -10.39
CA LEU A 399 -20.40 7.02 -10.21
C LEU A 399 -21.28 7.09 -11.47
N ALA A 400 -20.75 6.76 -12.64
CA ALA A 400 -21.53 6.55 -13.87
C ALA A 400 -22.21 5.16 -13.95
N GLY A 401 -22.12 4.34 -12.90
CA GLY A 401 -22.81 3.05 -12.80
C GLY A 401 -21.99 1.84 -13.25
N ARG A 402 -20.75 2.04 -13.71
CA ARG A 402 -19.83 0.93 -14.04
C ARG A 402 -19.18 0.48 -12.75
N ARG A 403 -19.50 -0.72 -12.28
CA ARG A 403 -19.14 -1.16 -10.92
C ARG A 403 -18.03 -2.23 -10.87
N ARG A 404 -17.43 -2.57 -12.02
CA ARG A 404 -16.33 -3.54 -12.11
C ARG A 404 -15.14 -2.89 -12.79
N HIS A 405 -13.98 -2.90 -12.14
CA HIS A 405 -12.74 -2.30 -12.65
C HIS A 405 -11.55 -3.21 -12.37
N ILE A 406 -10.45 -2.99 -13.08
CA ILE A 406 -9.21 -3.75 -12.93
C ILE A 406 -8.06 -2.76 -12.74
N TRP A 407 -7.26 -2.96 -11.70
CA TRP A 407 -6.04 -2.19 -11.45
C TRP A 407 -4.85 -3.15 -11.48
N VAL A 408 -4.08 -3.08 -12.55
CA VAL A 408 -2.85 -3.87 -12.76
C VAL A 408 -1.65 -3.04 -12.31
N THR A 409 -0.76 -3.57 -11.48
CA THR A 409 0.44 -2.84 -11.00
C THR A 409 1.66 -3.76 -10.81
N LYS A 410 2.77 -3.21 -10.34
CA LYS A 410 4.07 -3.89 -10.25
C LYS A 410 4.16 -4.97 -9.17
N ASN A 411 3.68 -4.70 -7.96
CA ASN A 411 3.89 -5.58 -6.81
C ASN A 411 2.74 -5.48 -5.79
N GLU A 412 2.68 -6.45 -4.88
CA GLU A 412 1.58 -6.57 -3.90
C GLU A 412 1.55 -5.44 -2.86
N PRO A 413 2.70 -4.91 -2.37
CA PRO A 413 2.69 -3.79 -1.42
C PRO A 413 1.92 -2.55 -1.90
N LEU A 414 1.84 -2.31 -3.21
CA LEU A 414 1.07 -1.20 -3.79
C LEU A 414 -0.45 -1.33 -3.60
N LEU A 415 -0.96 -2.45 -3.10
CA LEU A 415 -2.38 -2.61 -2.76
C LEU A 415 -2.83 -1.57 -1.74
N GLU A 416 -2.03 -1.32 -0.72
CA GLU A 416 -2.35 -0.34 0.33
C GLU A 416 -2.24 1.10 -0.18
N ASP A 417 -1.34 1.37 -1.13
CA ASP A 417 -1.28 2.66 -1.83
C ASP A 417 -2.53 2.90 -2.68
N ALA A 418 -2.97 1.89 -3.44
CA ALA A 418 -4.20 1.95 -4.23
C ALA A 418 -5.44 2.16 -3.34
N ARG A 419 -5.53 1.43 -2.21
CA ARG A 419 -6.60 1.61 -1.21
C ARG A 419 -6.59 2.98 -0.57
N ARG A 420 -5.41 3.51 -0.24
CA ARG A 420 -5.25 4.88 0.28
C ARG A 420 -5.77 5.89 -0.73
N ASP A 421 -5.36 5.79 -1.99
CA ASP A 421 -5.76 6.74 -3.02
C ASP A 421 -7.26 6.66 -3.36
N TRP A 422 -7.84 5.46 -3.33
CA TRP A 422 -9.29 5.26 -3.46
C TRP A 422 -10.08 5.82 -2.27
N THR A 423 -9.63 5.53 -1.05
CA THR A 423 -10.30 5.98 0.18
C THR A 423 -10.21 7.49 0.35
N ALA A 424 -9.10 8.10 -0.06
CA ALA A 424 -8.94 9.55 -0.06
C ALA A 424 -10.01 10.28 -0.90
N LEU A 425 -10.54 9.64 -1.94
CA LEU A 425 -11.63 10.20 -2.76
C LEU A 425 -13.02 9.80 -2.29
N GLY A 426 -13.12 9.01 -1.21
CA GLY A 426 -14.38 8.57 -0.61
C GLY A 426 -14.82 7.16 -0.93
N GLY A 427 -13.99 6.39 -1.63
CA GLY A 427 -14.19 4.95 -1.77
C GLY A 427 -14.00 4.20 -0.46
N LEU A 428 -14.46 2.95 -0.39
CA LEU A 428 -14.17 2.05 0.72
C LEU A 428 -12.95 1.19 0.38
N ALA A 429 -12.01 1.01 1.30
CA ALA A 429 -10.86 0.12 1.08
C ALA A 429 -11.27 -1.31 0.69
N ALA A 430 -12.44 -1.76 1.13
CA ALA A 430 -13.03 -3.05 0.78
C ALA A 430 -13.50 -3.16 -0.67
N ASP A 431 -13.65 -2.05 -1.40
CA ASP A 431 -13.98 -2.09 -2.83
C ASP A 431 -12.79 -2.60 -3.66
N ILE A 432 -11.56 -2.50 -3.14
CA ILE A 432 -10.34 -2.99 -3.80
C ILE A 432 -9.92 -4.33 -3.18
N GLN A 433 -10.00 -5.39 -3.99
CA GLN A 433 -9.66 -6.76 -3.59
C GLN A 433 -8.54 -7.32 -4.47
N PRO A 434 -7.50 -7.93 -3.89
CA PRO A 434 -6.46 -8.57 -4.68
C PRO A 434 -6.99 -9.85 -5.32
N LEU A 435 -6.63 -10.12 -6.58
CA LEU A 435 -7.03 -11.34 -7.31
C LEU A 435 -6.59 -12.62 -6.57
N THR A 436 -5.50 -12.53 -5.80
CA THR A 436 -4.96 -13.62 -4.97
C THR A 436 -5.87 -14.01 -3.81
N ALA A 437 -6.90 -13.23 -3.48
CA ALA A 437 -7.93 -13.59 -2.50
C ALA A 437 -8.77 -14.81 -2.93
N TRP A 438 -8.78 -15.12 -4.24
CA TRP A 438 -9.36 -16.34 -4.79
C TRP A 438 -8.24 -17.26 -5.30
N LYS A 439 -8.41 -18.58 -5.17
CA LYS A 439 -7.47 -19.53 -5.79
C LYS A 439 -7.58 -19.46 -7.31
N ILE A 440 -6.54 -19.85 -8.03
CA ILE A 440 -6.47 -19.74 -9.50
C ILE A 440 -7.54 -20.57 -10.23
N ASP A 441 -8.02 -21.63 -9.60
CA ASP A 441 -9.04 -22.56 -10.08
C ASP A 441 -10.45 -22.25 -9.56
N GLU A 442 -10.61 -21.20 -8.76
CA GLU A 442 -11.90 -20.78 -8.21
C GLU A 442 -12.42 -19.51 -8.92
N PRO A 443 -13.73 -19.39 -9.20
CA PRO A 443 -14.28 -18.18 -9.79
C PRO A 443 -14.20 -17.01 -8.79
N VAL A 444 -13.93 -15.80 -9.30
CA VAL A 444 -13.92 -14.57 -8.51
C VAL A 444 -15.36 -14.19 -8.16
N ARG A 445 -15.72 -14.28 -6.87
CA ARG A 445 -17.08 -14.01 -6.36
C ARG A 445 -17.25 -12.58 -5.87
N LEU A 446 -16.74 -11.60 -6.62
CA LEU A 446 -16.89 -10.18 -6.33
C LEU A 446 -17.89 -9.56 -7.31
N ASP A 447 -19.10 -9.23 -6.87
CA ASP A 447 -20.12 -8.69 -7.80
C ASP A 447 -19.75 -7.30 -8.34
N GLN A 448 -19.17 -6.47 -7.47
CA GLN A 448 -18.79 -5.09 -7.73
C GLN A 448 -17.50 -4.76 -6.98
N GLY A 449 -16.60 -4.00 -7.59
CA GLY A 449 -15.32 -3.63 -7.01
C GLY A 449 -14.24 -3.36 -8.06
N VAL A 450 -13.04 -3.17 -7.53
CA VAL A 450 -11.79 -3.06 -8.29
C VAL A 450 -10.96 -4.31 -7.98
N ILE A 451 -10.70 -5.13 -8.99
CA ILE A 451 -9.75 -6.23 -8.84
C ILE A 451 -8.34 -5.67 -8.98
N PHE A 452 -7.57 -5.76 -7.90
CA PHE A 452 -6.16 -5.44 -7.87
C PHE A 452 -5.36 -6.69 -8.29
N VAL A 453 -4.43 -6.53 -9.22
CA VAL A 453 -3.61 -7.64 -9.70
C VAL A 453 -2.21 -7.14 -10.03
N THR A 454 -1.19 -7.95 -9.71
CA THR A 454 0.18 -7.61 -10.08
C THR A 454 0.54 -8.20 -11.44
N TYR A 455 1.44 -7.57 -12.20
CA TYR A 455 1.89 -8.11 -13.47
C TYR A 455 2.43 -9.56 -13.38
N PRO A 456 3.23 -9.93 -12.34
CA PRO A 456 3.62 -11.32 -12.15
C PRO A 456 2.44 -12.26 -11.86
N THR A 457 1.43 -11.79 -11.14
CA THR A 457 0.22 -12.59 -10.87
C THR A 457 -0.60 -12.78 -12.14
N LEU A 458 -0.78 -11.74 -12.95
CA LEU A 458 -1.56 -11.79 -14.18
C LEU A 458 -1.04 -12.85 -15.15
N ARG A 459 0.29 -12.98 -15.28
CA ARG A 459 0.93 -13.99 -16.15
C ARG A 459 0.96 -15.42 -15.59
N SER A 460 0.51 -15.62 -14.35
CA SER A 460 0.60 -16.94 -13.72
C SER A 460 -0.46 -17.91 -14.23
N ALA A 461 -0.06 -19.17 -14.40
CA ALA A 461 -0.91 -20.27 -14.82
C ALA A 461 -0.55 -21.53 -14.03
N ARG A 462 -1.55 -22.39 -13.79
CA ARG A 462 -1.42 -23.68 -13.10
C ARG A 462 -2.31 -24.71 -13.80
N SER A 463 -1.69 -25.72 -14.39
CA SER A 463 -2.39 -26.72 -15.21
C SER A 463 -3.20 -26.02 -16.32
N GLU A 464 -4.50 -26.31 -16.44
CA GLU A 464 -5.40 -25.68 -17.43
C GLU A 464 -5.93 -24.29 -17.01
N ASN A 465 -5.65 -23.84 -15.78
CA ASN A 465 -6.19 -22.57 -15.25
C ASN A 465 -5.15 -21.44 -15.31
N SER A 466 -5.53 -20.27 -15.81
CA SER A 466 -4.68 -19.07 -15.81
C SER A 466 -5.34 -17.91 -15.09
N ARG A 467 -4.55 -17.04 -14.44
CA ARG A 467 -5.06 -15.82 -13.81
C ARG A 467 -5.65 -14.84 -14.83
N LEU A 468 -5.12 -14.82 -16.05
CA LEU A 468 -5.69 -14.07 -17.15
C LEU A 468 -7.11 -14.54 -17.46
N GLN A 469 -7.32 -15.84 -17.66
CA GLN A 469 -8.65 -16.38 -17.97
C GLN A 469 -9.63 -16.15 -16.82
N GLN A 470 -9.20 -16.39 -15.57
CA GLN A 470 -10.00 -16.12 -14.37
C GLN A 470 -10.49 -14.66 -14.31
N LEU A 471 -9.63 -13.71 -14.69
CA LEU A 471 -9.97 -12.29 -14.71
C LEU A 471 -10.92 -11.93 -15.87
N LEU A 472 -10.73 -12.55 -17.04
CA LEU A 472 -11.61 -12.40 -18.20
C LEU A 472 -13.02 -12.95 -17.92
N ASP A 473 -13.11 -14.11 -17.27
CA ASP A 473 -14.38 -14.73 -16.87
C ASP A 473 -15.15 -13.83 -15.89
N TRP A 474 -14.44 -13.18 -14.96
CA TRP A 474 -15.03 -12.22 -14.03
C TRP A 474 -15.48 -10.92 -14.70
N ALA A 475 -14.67 -10.39 -15.62
CA ALA A 475 -14.97 -9.18 -16.36
C ALA A 475 -16.21 -9.39 -17.27
N GLY A 476 -16.25 -10.51 -17.98
CA GLY A 476 -17.25 -10.86 -18.98
C GLY A 476 -17.11 -10.06 -20.29
N GLU A 477 -17.71 -10.56 -21.37
CA GLU A 477 -17.60 -9.93 -22.70
C GLU A 477 -18.12 -8.49 -22.77
N ALA A 478 -19.11 -8.15 -21.93
CA ALA A 478 -19.73 -6.83 -21.88
C ALA A 478 -18.97 -5.84 -20.97
N PHE A 479 -17.77 -6.19 -20.50
CA PHE A 479 -16.99 -5.33 -19.62
C PHE A 479 -16.69 -3.98 -20.29
N ASP A 480 -17.12 -2.90 -19.65
CA ASP A 480 -16.83 -1.53 -20.05
C ASP A 480 -16.15 -0.73 -18.92
N GLY A 481 -15.71 -1.42 -17.87
CA GLY A 481 -14.97 -0.82 -16.75
C GLY A 481 -13.62 -0.23 -17.15
N VAL A 482 -12.99 0.42 -16.17
CA VAL A 482 -11.61 0.92 -16.31
C VAL A 482 -10.64 -0.23 -16.08
N ILE A 483 -9.67 -0.39 -16.99
CA ILE A 483 -8.47 -1.20 -16.77
C ILE A 483 -7.30 -0.23 -16.70
N ALA A 484 -6.77 -0.05 -15.50
CA ALA A 484 -5.60 0.77 -15.27
C ALA A 484 -4.36 -0.12 -15.25
N PHE A 485 -3.46 0.11 -16.21
CA PHE A 485 -2.11 -0.44 -16.21
C PHE A 485 -1.18 0.57 -15.54
N ASP A 486 -1.03 0.45 -14.23
CA ASP A 486 -0.10 1.22 -13.42
C ASP A 486 1.32 0.67 -13.56
N GLU A 487 2.29 1.55 -13.75
CA GLU A 487 3.62 1.21 -14.25
C GLU A 487 3.59 0.42 -15.58
N ALA A 488 2.79 0.90 -16.54
CA ALA A 488 2.56 0.25 -17.84
C ALA A 488 3.84 -0.17 -18.59
N HIS A 489 4.98 0.48 -18.33
CA HIS A 489 6.28 0.10 -18.92
C HIS A 489 6.72 -1.32 -18.55
N GLU A 490 6.18 -1.92 -17.49
CA GLU A 490 6.36 -3.34 -17.13
C GLU A 490 5.80 -4.31 -18.19
N MET A 491 4.95 -3.82 -19.11
CA MET A 491 4.50 -4.57 -20.30
C MET A 491 5.45 -4.42 -21.49
N GLY A 492 6.58 -3.72 -21.33
CA GLY A 492 7.61 -3.57 -22.35
C GLY A 492 8.14 -4.91 -22.86
N GLY A 493 8.71 -4.88 -24.08
CA GLY A 493 9.24 -6.10 -24.72
C GLY A 493 8.16 -7.09 -25.20
N VAL A 494 6.89 -6.66 -25.25
CA VAL A 494 5.76 -7.47 -25.74
C VAL A 494 5.92 -7.89 -27.21
N ALA A 495 6.54 -7.04 -28.03
CA ALA A 495 6.80 -7.30 -29.44
C ALA A 495 7.99 -8.26 -29.68
N GLY A 496 8.70 -8.68 -28.63
CA GLY A 496 10.00 -9.31 -28.78
C GLY A 496 11.05 -8.34 -29.35
N GLY A 497 12.18 -8.87 -29.81
CA GLY A 497 13.21 -8.06 -30.49
C GLY A 497 14.50 -8.81 -30.74
N GLU A 498 15.36 -8.26 -31.60
CA GLU A 498 16.73 -8.76 -31.80
C GLU A 498 17.63 -8.26 -30.66
N GLY A 499 18.20 -9.17 -29.87
CA GLY A 499 19.28 -8.87 -28.95
C GLY A 499 20.64 -9.22 -29.57
N ALA A 500 21.73 -8.88 -28.87
CA ALA A 500 23.11 -9.24 -29.26
C ALA A 500 23.36 -10.77 -29.41
N LEU A 501 22.38 -11.61 -29.04
CA LEU A 501 22.39 -13.07 -29.12
C LEU A 501 21.28 -13.64 -30.03
N GLY A 502 20.62 -12.81 -30.84
CA GLY A 502 19.54 -13.20 -31.77
C GLY A 502 18.12 -12.80 -31.32
N ALA A 503 17.10 -13.32 -32.01
CA ALA A 503 15.68 -13.01 -31.78
C ALA A 503 15.20 -13.49 -30.40
N LYS A 504 14.66 -12.58 -29.60
CA LYS A 504 14.06 -12.84 -28.28
C LYS A 504 12.54 -12.97 -28.40
N LYS A 505 11.99 -14.03 -27.78
CA LYS A 505 10.54 -14.18 -27.58
C LYS A 505 9.99 -13.01 -26.75
N GLY A 506 8.75 -12.60 -27.03
CA GLY A 506 8.07 -11.51 -26.34
C GLY A 506 7.91 -11.78 -24.84
N SER A 507 7.92 -10.71 -24.04
CA SER A 507 7.70 -10.78 -22.60
C SER A 507 6.33 -11.38 -22.29
N GLN A 508 6.29 -12.54 -21.62
CA GLN A 508 5.03 -13.18 -21.19
C GLN A 508 4.16 -12.26 -20.35
N GLN A 509 4.79 -11.39 -19.55
CA GLN A 509 4.12 -10.36 -18.79
C GLN A 509 3.40 -9.35 -19.70
N GLY A 510 4.11 -8.80 -20.69
CA GLY A 510 3.54 -7.89 -21.68
C GLY A 510 2.46 -8.56 -22.53
N ILE A 511 2.65 -9.83 -22.89
CA ILE A 511 1.67 -10.62 -23.65
C ILE A 511 0.35 -10.73 -22.87
N CYS A 512 0.38 -11.13 -21.60
CA CYS A 512 -0.83 -11.25 -20.79
C CYS A 512 -1.55 -9.92 -20.60
N GLY A 513 -0.80 -8.82 -20.42
CA GLY A 513 -1.36 -7.47 -20.34
C GLY A 513 -2.07 -7.04 -21.64
N VAL A 514 -1.48 -7.34 -22.80
CA VAL A 514 -2.11 -7.06 -24.10
C VAL A 514 -3.31 -7.97 -24.38
N LEU A 515 -3.23 -9.26 -24.03
CA LEU A 515 -4.36 -10.16 -24.17
C LEU A 515 -5.55 -9.75 -23.31
N LEU A 516 -5.32 -9.26 -22.08
CA LEU A 516 -6.38 -8.75 -21.21
C LEU A 516 -7.18 -7.63 -21.88
N GLN A 517 -6.50 -6.61 -22.41
CA GLN A 517 -7.18 -5.50 -23.08
C GLN A 517 -7.78 -5.92 -24.43
N ASN A 518 -7.16 -6.84 -25.18
CA ASN A 518 -7.65 -7.29 -26.48
C ASN A 518 -8.93 -8.12 -26.37
N ASN A 519 -9.09 -8.92 -25.32
CA ASN A 519 -10.32 -9.70 -25.11
C ASN A 519 -11.50 -8.85 -24.59
N LEU A 520 -11.26 -7.59 -24.19
CA LEU A 520 -12.28 -6.70 -23.61
C LEU A 520 -12.44 -5.43 -24.45
N PRO A 521 -13.17 -5.48 -25.59
CA PRO A 521 -13.23 -4.38 -26.56
C PRO A 521 -13.86 -3.08 -26.05
N GLY A 522 -14.80 -3.21 -25.11
CA GLY A 522 -15.50 -2.09 -24.49
C GLY A 522 -14.72 -1.42 -23.35
N ALA A 523 -13.60 -2.01 -22.91
CA ALA A 523 -12.85 -1.56 -21.74
C ALA A 523 -12.24 -0.17 -21.91
N ARG A 524 -12.23 0.59 -20.82
CA ARG A 524 -11.62 1.92 -20.73
C ARG A 524 -10.17 1.77 -20.27
N ILE A 525 -9.25 1.78 -21.24
CA ILE A 525 -7.84 1.51 -20.96
C ILE A 525 -7.12 2.79 -20.53
N LEU A 526 -6.50 2.73 -19.35
CA LEU A 526 -5.61 3.77 -18.83
C LEU A 526 -4.20 3.19 -18.74
N TYR A 527 -3.26 3.72 -19.53
CA TYR A 527 -1.85 3.39 -19.37
C TYR A 527 -1.21 4.46 -18.47
N ALA A 528 -0.70 4.10 -17.30
CA ALA A 528 -0.06 5.02 -16.39
C ALA A 528 1.42 4.66 -16.24
N SER A 529 2.32 5.50 -16.76
CA SER A 529 3.76 5.27 -16.65
C SER A 529 4.53 6.54 -16.99
N ALA A 530 5.53 6.88 -16.17
CA ALA A 530 6.39 8.04 -16.41
C ALA A 530 7.38 7.83 -17.58
N THR A 531 7.64 6.58 -17.96
CA THR A 531 8.78 6.20 -18.83
C THR A 531 8.36 5.57 -20.16
N GLY A 532 7.07 5.37 -20.43
CA GLY A 532 6.72 4.60 -21.63
C GLY A 532 6.84 5.34 -22.96
N ALA A 533 7.15 6.64 -22.96
CA ALA A 533 7.50 7.39 -24.16
C ALA A 533 9.02 7.60 -24.35
N SER A 534 9.89 7.02 -23.50
CA SER A 534 11.35 7.18 -23.64
C SER A 534 12.02 6.10 -24.51
N ASP A 535 11.38 4.93 -24.65
CA ASP A 535 11.78 3.87 -25.60
C ASP A 535 10.55 3.47 -26.41
N ILE A 536 10.68 3.43 -27.73
CA ILE A 536 9.61 3.08 -28.66
C ILE A 536 9.01 1.70 -28.42
N ASN A 537 9.81 0.74 -27.95
CA ASN A 537 9.33 -0.59 -27.66
C ASN A 537 8.32 -0.59 -26.50
N ASN A 538 8.30 0.48 -25.69
CA ASN A 538 7.32 0.72 -24.63
C ASN A 538 6.01 1.34 -25.13
N LEU A 539 5.85 1.61 -26.43
CA LEU A 539 4.54 1.94 -27.01
C LEU A 539 3.87 0.74 -27.69
N ALA A 540 4.59 -0.36 -27.86
CA ALA A 540 4.08 -1.56 -28.54
C ALA A 540 2.90 -2.23 -27.81
N TYR A 541 2.79 -2.06 -26.49
CA TYR A 541 1.66 -2.57 -25.70
C TYR A 541 0.45 -1.61 -25.68
N ALA A 542 0.63 -0.36 -26.12
CA ALA A 542 -0.36 0.70 -26.04
C ALA A 542 -1.32 0.66 -27.24
N VAL A 543 -1.85 -0.54 -27.54
CA VAL A 543 -2.64 -0.86 -28.74
C VAL A 543 -3.93 -0.02 -28.87
N ARG A 544 -4.36 0.64 -27.79
CA ARG A 544 -5.59 1.43 -27.73
C ARG A 544 -5.40 2.91 -28.04
N LEU A 545 -4.17 3.37 -28.26
CA LEU A 545 -3.90 4.77 -28.57
C LEU A 545 -4.18 5.14 -30.03
N GLY A 546 -4.36 4.16 -30.92
CA GLY A 546 -4.55 4.43 -32.36
C GLY A 546 -3.29 4.96 -33.03
N LEU A 547 -2.12 4.48 -32.60
CA LEU A 547 -0.82 4.82 -33.19
C LEU A 547 -0.57 4.16 -34.56
N TRP A 548 -1.34 3.12 -34.87
CA TRP A 548 -1.31 2.38 -36.12
C TRP A 548 -2.71 1.84 -36.44
N GLY A 549 -2.91 1.39 -37.67
CA GLY A 549 -4.19 0.89 -38.18
C GLY A 549 -4.91 1.89 -39.08
N PRO A 550 -6.22 1.69 -39.34
CA PRO A 550 -7.02 2.55 -40.21
C PRO A 550 -6.94 4.02 -39.79
N GLU A 551 -6.88 4.92 -40.78
CA GLU A 551 -6.79 6.38 -40.60
C GLU A 551 -5.50 6.88 -39.88
N THR A 552 -4.46 6.05 -39.84
CA THR A 552 -3.14 6.45 -39.29
C THR A 552 -2.05 6.39 -40.37
N ALA A 553 -0.89 7.00 -40.09
CA ALA A 553 0.26 6.96 -41.00
C ALA A 553 0.94 5.57 -41.09
N PHE A 554 0.62 4.65 -40.17
CA PHE A 554 1.25 3.34 -40.07
C PHE A 554 0.17 2.25 -40.13
N PRO A 555 0.16 1.37 -41.15
CA PRO A 555 -0.91 0.38 -41.28
C PRO A 555 -0.88 -0.68 -40.16
N ASP A 556 0.30 -0.96 -39.61
CA ASP A 556 0.51 -1.94 -38.56
C ASP A 556 1.58 -1.50 -37.55
N ARG A 557 1.66 -2.25 -36.44
CA ARG A 557 2.59 -2.00 -35.34
C ARG A 557 4.06 -2.12 -35.75
N GLU A 558 4.41 -3.06 -36.62
CA GLU A 558 5.80 -3.32 -37.01
C GLU A 558 6.35 -2.14 -37.82
N GLN A 559 5.54 -1.62 -38.73
CA GLN A 559 5.86 -0.41 -39.50
C GLN A 559 5.96 0.83 -38.62
N PHE A 560 5.08 0.98 -37.62
CA PHE A 560 5.20 2.04 -36.62
C PHE A 560 6.53 1.95 -35.86
N ILE A 561 6.86 0.76 -35.33
CA ILE A 561 8.10 0.55 -34.56
C ILE A 561 9.33 0.83 -35.44
N SER A 562 9.37 0.27 -36.66
CA SER A 562 10.50 0.47 -37.58
C SER A 562 10.64 1.93 -38.01
N GLY A 563 9.53 2.61 -38.32
CA GLY A 563 9.51 4.00 -38.78
C GLY A 563 10.01 4.98 -37.72
N ILE A 564 9.46 4.92 -36.51
CA ILE A 564 9.87 5.82 -35.42
C ILE A 564 11.29 5.45 -34.91
N ARG A 565 11.70 4.17 -34.93
CA ARG A 565 13.09 3.78 -34.59
C ARG A 565 14.10 4.43 -35.55
N LYS A 566 13.81 4.49 -36.85
CA LYS A 566 14.66 5.19 -37.85
C LYS A 566 14.72 6.70 -37.59
N GLY A 567 13.63 7.30 -37.13
CA GLY A 567 13.54 8.72 -36.83
C GLY A 567 14.13 9.14 -35.47
N GLY A 568 14.47 8.20 -34.60
CA GLY A 568 15.09 8.45 -33.30
C GLY A 568 14.22 9.30 -32.36
N ILE A 569 14.89 10.08 -31.51
CA ILE A 569 14.22 10.87 -30.45
C ILE A 569 13.26 11.93 -31.03
N ALA A 570 13.62 12.56 -32.16
CA ALA A 570 12.78 13.57 -32.78
C ALA A 570 11.43 13.02 -33.25
N ALA A 571 11.40 11.80 -33.80
CA ALA A 571 10.16 11.12 -34.17
C ALA A 571 9.32 10.73 -32.94
N MET A 572 9.97 10.34 -31.84
CA MET A 572 9.28 10.04 -30.59
C MET A 572 8.62 11.29 -29.99
N GLU A 573 9.33 12.43 -30.02
CA GLU A 573 8.78 13.71 -29.58
C GLU A 573 7.55 14.10 -30.42
N LEU A 574 7.60 13.90 -31.74
CA LEU A 574 6.47 14.14 -32.62
C LEU A 574 5.26 13.26 -32.26
N VAL A 575 5.46 11.98 -31.95
CA VAL A 575 4.39 11.07 -31.51
C VAL A 575 3.77 11.55 -30.19
N ALA A 576 4.58 11.91 -29.20
CA ALA A 576 4.08 12.41 -27.92
C ALA A 576 3.28 13.71 -28.09
N ARG A 577 3.75 14.61 -28.97
CA ARG A 577 3.10 15.86 -29.35
C ARG A 577 1.76 15.64 -30.04
N ASP A 578 1.68 14.69 -30.97
CA ASP A 578 0.44 14.32 -31.67
C ASP A 578 -0.58 13.67 -30.72
N LEU A 579 -0.12 12.78 -29.82
CA LEU A 579 -0.97 12.21 -28.78
C LEU A 579 -1.53 13.28 -27.83
N LYS A 580 -0.75 14.33 -27.49
CA LYS A 580 -1.29 15.47 -26.71
C LYS A 580 -2.30 16.27 -27.53
N ALA A 581 -2.00 16.57 -28.79
CA ALA A 581 -2.89 17.31 -29.68
C ALA A 581 -4.25 16.62 -29.90
N THR A 582 -4.25 15.29 -29.88
CA THR A 582 -5.46 14.44 -30.00
C THR A 582 -6.12 14.15 -28.65
N GLY A 583 -5.56 14.62 -27.53
CA GLY A 583 -6.13 14.46 -26.19
C GLY A 583 -5.95 13.07 -25.59
N LEU A 584 -4.99 12.30 -26.09
CA LEU A 584 -4.71 10.91 -25.68
C LEU A 584 -3.51 10.80 -24.74
N TYR A 585 -2.78 11.89 -24.48
CA TYR A 585 -1.58 11.90 -23.66
C TYR A 585 -1.42 13.17 -22.82
N THR A 586 -1.03 12.99 -21.55
CA THR A 586 -0.55 14.06 -20.67
C THR A 586 0.71 13.60 -19.95
N ALA A 587 1.67 14.50 -19.74
CA ALA A 587 2.90 14.18 -19.02
C ALA A 587 3.46 15.40 -18.29
N ARG A 588 3.45 15.32 -16.96
CA ARG A 588 3.92 16.37 -16.05
C ARG A 588 4.95 15.83 -15.09
N ALA A 589 5.98 16.60 -14.80
CA ALA A 589 7.00 16.27 -13.81
C ALA A 589 6.93 17.27 -12.65
N LEU A 590 7.51 16.90 -11.49
CA LEU A 590 7.76 17.88 -10.44
C LEU A 590 8.79 18.90 -10.92
N SER A 591 8.61 20.16 -10.53
CA SER A 591 9.58 21.21 -10.78
C SER A 591 10.87 20.94 -10.01
N PHE A 592 12.01 21.17 -10.67
CA PHE A 592 13.32 21.20 -10.02
C PHE A 592 13.64 22.57 -9.40
N ALA A 593 12.69 23.50 -9.38
CA ALA A 593 12.90 24.80 -8.75
C ALA A 593 13.28 24.64 -7.27
N GLY A 594 14.42 25.22 -6.89
CA GLY A 594 14.99 25.10 -5.54
C GLY A 594 15.76 23.79 -5.30
N VAL A 595 16.01 22.98 -6.34
CA VAL A 595 16.84 21.77 -6.24
C VAL A 595 18.22 22.03 -6.86
N GLU A 596 19.26 21.82 -6.07
CA GLU A 596 20.65 21.86 -6.52
C GLU A 596 21.21 20.43 -6.58
N TYR A 597 22.02 20.15 -7.61
CA TYR A 597 22.67 18.86 -7.79
C TYR A 597 24.19 19.04 -7.75
N ASP A 598 24.84 18.21 -6.95
CA ASP A 598 26.30 18.12 -6.92
C ASP A 598 26.76 16.66 -6.86
N ILE A 599 27.92 16.37 -7.45
CA ILE A 599 28.55 15.05 -7.41
C ILE A 599 29.61 15.06 -6.33
N LEU A 600 29.29 14.44 -5.19
CA LEU A 600 30.28 14.24 -4.13
C LEU A 600 31.29 13.16 -4.54
N ARG A 601 32.48 13.59 -5.00
CA ARG A 601 33.55 12.69 -5.43
C ARG A 601 34.44 12.29 -4.24
N HIS A 602 34.57 10.99 -4.01
CA HIS A 602 35.60 10.43 -3.14
C HIS A 602 36.84 10.06 -3.98
N SER A 603 38.00 10.61 -3.62
CA SER A 603 39.28 10.23 -4.21
C SER A 603 39.91 9.11 -3.38
N LEU A 604 40.15 7.95 -4.02
CA LEU A 604 40.79 6.83 -3.35
C LEU A 604 42.20 7.22 -2.87
N THR A 605 42.51 6.89 -1.63
CA THR A 605 43.86 7.00 -1.08
C THR A 605 44.80 5.95 -1.69
N PRO A 606 46.13 6.15 -1.57
CA PRO A 606 47.09 5.11 -1.96
C PRO A 606 46.84 3.78 -1.26
N GLU A 607 46.49 3.78 0.03
CA GLU A 607 46.18 2.54 0.77
C GLU A 607 44.92 1.86 0.23
N GLN A 608 43.85 2.61 -0.02
CA GLN A 608 42.61 2.06 -0.59
C GLN A 608 42.84 1.50 -2.01
N THR A 609 43.68 2.15 -2.80
CA THR A 609 44.07 1.66 -4.13
C THR A 609 44.82 0.34 -4.03
N ALA A 610 45.75 0.22 -3.08
CA ALA A 610 46.47 -1.02 -2.82
C ALA A 610 45.52 -2.16 -2.37
N ILE A 611 44.57 -1.87 -1.48
CA ILE A 611 43.55 -2.84 -1.03
C ILE A 611 42.71 -3.32 -2.22
N TYR A 612 42.24 -2.40 -3.07
CA TYR A 612 41.47 -2.75 -4.26
C TYR A 612 42.29 -3.65 -5.20
N GLY A 613 43.56 -3.30 -5.44
CA GLY A 613 44.49 -4.08 -6.26
C GLY A 613 44.68 -5.50 -5.74
N LEU A 614 44.90 -5.66 -4.43
CA LEU A 614 45.06 -6.98 -3.80
C LEU A 614 43.82 -7.87 -3.99
N TYR A 615 42.62 -7.32 -3.84
CA TYR A 615 41.40 -8.07 -4.12
C TYR A 615 41.23 -8.40 -5.60
N ALA A 616 41.62 -7.50 -6.50
CA ALA A 616 41.60 -7.76 -7.94
C ALA A 616 42.53 -8.92 -8.32
N GLU A 617 43.73 -8.97 -7.73
CA GLU A 617 44.65 -10.10 -7.90
C GLU A 617 44.05 -11.41 -7.38
N ALA A 618 43.46 -11.40 -6.19
CA ALA A 618 42.79 -12.59 -5.63
C ALA A 618 41.63 -13.09 -6.51
N TRP A 619 40.77 -12.18 -7.00
CA TRP A 619 39.69 -12.52 -7.92
C TRP A 619 40.19 -13.01 -9.28
N ALA A 620 41.33 -12.53 -9.76
CA ALA A 620 41.95 -13.01 -10.99
C ALA A 620 42.35 -14.48 -10.85
N ILE A 621 42.91 -14.89 -9.71
CA ILE A 621 43.23 -16.30 -9.42
C ILE A 621 41.96 -17.16 -9.45
N ILE A 622 40.88 -16.72 -8.79
CA ILE A 622 39.60 -17.45 -8.79
C ILE A 622 39.05 -17.59 -10.21
N HIS A 623 39.09 -16.51 -10.99
CA HIS A 623 38.59 -16.49 -12.36
C HIS A 623 39.40 -17.43 -13.28
N GLN A 624 40.72 -17.46 -13.16
CA GLN A 624 41.59 -18.37 -13.93
C GLN A 624 41.30 -19.85 -13.64
N ASN A 625 40.88 -20.18 -12.41
CA ASN A 625 40.59 -21.55 -12.00
C ASN A 625 39.14 -21.99 -12.25
N MET A 626 38.26 -21.09 -12.72
CA MET A 626 36.84 -21.39 -12.93
C MET A 626 36.63 -22.52 -13.95
N GLU A 627 37.29 -22.47 -15.10
CA GLU A 627 37.13 -23.52 -16.13
C GLU A 627 37.61 -24.89 -15.60
N ARG A 628 38.71 -24.90 -14.84
CA ARG A 628 39.21 -26.12 -14.21
C ARG A 628 38.24 -26.68 -13.17
N ALA A 629 37.56 -25.82 -12.42
CA ALA A 629 36.52 -26.25 -11.48
C ALA A 629 35.28 -26.84 -12.20
N LEU A 630 34.91 -26.31 -13.36
CA LEU A 630 33.82 -26.84 -14.18
C LEU A 630 34.15 -28.23 -14.76
N GLU A 631 35.42 -28.48 -15.10
CA GLU A 631 35.90 -29.81 -15.51
C GLU A 631 35.84 -30.81 -14.35
N LEU A 632 36.38 -30.44 -13.17
CA LEU A 632 36.41 -31.32 -11.99
C LEU A 632 35.01 -31.68 -11.47
N THR A 633 34.01 -30.84 -11.73
CA THR A 633 32.61 -31.05 -11.34
C THR A 633 31.77 -31.73 -12.42
N ALA A 634 32.40 -32.21 -13.50
CA ALA A 634 31.75 -32.86 -14.65
C ALA A 634 30.65 -32.01 -15.30
N VAL A 635 30.76 -30.67 -15.21
CA VAL A 635 29.93 -29.73 -15.96
C VAL A 635 30.45 -29.57 -17.39
N VAL A 636 31.77 -29.70 -17.55
CA VAL A 636 32.50 -29.75 -18.82
C VAL A 636 33.33 -31.03 -18.83
N ASP A 637 33.38 -31.73 -19.95
CA ASP A 637 34.30 -32.84 -20.17
C ASP A 637 35.70 -32.29 -20.43
N GLY A 638 36.67 -32.64 -19.57
CA GLY A 638 38.06 -32.16 -19.71
C GLY A 638 38.86 -32.80 -20.85
N ILE A 639 38.38 -33.90 -21.46
CA ILE A 639 39.03 -34.62 -22.57
C ILE A 639 38.49 -34.11 -23.91
N GLU A 640 37.17 -33.99 -24.03
CA GLU A 640 36.51 -33.54 -25.27
C GLU A 640 36.23 -32.03 -25.31
N ASN A 641 36.44 -31.32 -24.19
CA ASN A 641 36.05 -29.92 -23.95
C ASN A 641 34.55 -29.65 -24.23
N ALA A 642 33.74 -30.71 -24.15
CA ALA A 642 32.31 -30.68 -24.42
C ALA A 642 31.54 -30.22 -23.17
N THR A 643 30.55 -29.35 -23.32
CA THR A 643 29.71 -28.92 -22.19
C THR A 643 28.64 -29.99 -21.90
N LEU A 644 28.80 -30.71 -20.79
CA LEU A 644 27.90 -31.79 -20.37
C LEU A 644 26.59 -31.26 -19.77
N ASN A 645 26.64 -30.08 -19.14
CA ASN A 645 25.46 -29.38 -18.63
C ASN A 645 25.53 -27.87 -18.87
N SER A 646 24.91 -27.41 -19.96
CA SER A 646 24.91 -26.01 -20.36
C SER A 646 24.22 -25.09 -19.35
N GLY A 647 23.15 -25.57 -18.69
CA GLY A 647 22.46 -24.83 -17.64
C GLY A 647 23.32 -24.61 -16.40
N ALA A 648 24.00 -25.66 -15.93
CA ALA A 648 24.91 -25.57 -14.78
C ALA A 648 26.11 -24.67 -15.06
N LYS A 649 26.69 -24.75 -16.28
CA LYS A 649 27.79 -23.87 -16.72
C LYS A 649 27.37 -22.40 -16.73
N ALA A 650 26.20 -22.10 -17.32
CA ALA A 650 25.67 -20.75 -17.35
C ALA A 650 25.37 -20.22 -15.93
N ALA A 651 24.77 -21.05 -15.07
CA ALA A 651 24.48 -20.68 -13.68
C ALA A 651 25.74 -20.41 -12.87
N ALA A 652 26.78 -21.23 -12.99
CA ALA A 652 28.05 -21.06 -12.28
C ALA A 652 28.75 -19.75 -12.69
N ARG A 653 28.88 -19.49 -13.99
CA ARG A 653 29.46 -18.24 -14.51
C ARG A 653 28.66 -17.01 -14.07
N SER A 654 27.33 -17.08 -14.18
CA SER A 654 26.45 -15.99 -13.76
C SER A 654 26.59 -15.69 -12.26
N ARG A 655 26.63 -16.71 -11.40
CA ARG A 655 26.83 -16.54 -9.96
C ARG A 655 28.19 -15.93 -9.65
N LEU A 656 29.28 -16.42 -10.26
CA LEU A 656 30.63 -15.89 -10.04
C LEU A 656 30.70 -14.41 -10.39
N GLU A 657 30.27 -14.04 -11.61
CA GLU A 657 30.32 -12.66 -12.08
C GLU A 657 29.44 -11.74 -11.23
N SER A 658 28.24 -12.19 -10.86
CA SER A 658 27.35 -11.44 -9.97
C SER A 658 27.95 -11.26 -8.57
N THR A 659 28.61 -12.27 -8.02
CA THR A 659 29.28 -12.16 -6.72
C THR A 659 30.49 -11.22 -6.79
N LYS A 660 31.30 -11.29 -7.84
CA LYS A 660 32.43 -10.38 -8.08
C LYS A 660 31.97 -8.92 -8.15
N GLN A 661 30.93 -8.61 -8.93
CA GLN A 661 30.39 -7.25 -9.04
C GLN A 661 29.87 -6.74 -7.70
N ARG A 662 29.14 -7.56 -6.95
CA ARG A 662 28.62 -7.20 -5.63
C ARG A 662 29.74 -6.97 -4.62
N PHE A 663 30.77 -7.82 -4.63
CA PHE A 663 31.97 -7.68 -3.80
C PHE A 663 32.64 -6.32 -4.00
N PHE A 664 33.00 -5.98 -5.24
CA PHE A 664 33.66 -4.69 -5.53
C PHE A 664 32.74 -3.49 -5.29
N GLY A 665 31.44 -3.64 -5.54
CA GLY A 665 30.44 -2.63 -5.18
C GLY A 665 30.48 -2.28 -3.69
N GLN A 666 30.57 -3.28 -2.81
CA GLN A 666 30.66 -3.08 -1.36
C GLN A 666 32.01 -2.51 -0.92
N VAL A 667 33.12 -2.97 -1.49
CA VAL A 667 34.46 -2.40 -1.21
C VAL A 667 34.50 -0.92 -1.59
N LEU A 668 33.97 -0.54 -2.75
CA LEU A 668 33.93 0.86 -3.16
C LEU A 668 32.95 1.68 -2.33
N LEU A 669 31.84 1.09 -1.87
CA LEU A 669 30.91 1.76 -0.98
C LEU A 669 31.57 2.07 0.37
N SER A 670 32.26 1.10 0.98
CA SER A 670 32.93 1.29 2.27
C SER A 670 34.04 2.35 2.19
N MET A 671 34.82 2.36 1.10
CA MET A 671 35.84 3.37 0.85
C MET A 671 35.26 4.80 0.79
N LYS A 672 34.03 4.97 0.29
CA LYS A 672 33.37 6.28 0.16
C LYS A 672 32.77 6.81 1.46
N LEU A 673 32.49 5.94 2.44
CA LEU A 673 31.78 6.32 3.67
C LEU A 673 32.39 7.52 4.40
N PRO A 674 33.72 7.64 4.59
CA PRO A 674 34.31 8.79 5.27
C PRO A 674 33.96 10.13 4.60
N THR A 675 33.95 10.19 3.27
CA THR A 675 33.59 11.41 2.53
C THR A 675 32.10 11.72 2.64
N VAL A 676 31.24 10.70 2.63
CA VAL A 676 29.79 10.89 2.82
C VAL A 676 29.49 11.36 4.23
N ILE A 677 30.09 10.75 5.26
CA ILE A 677 29.91 11.13 6.67
C ILE A 677 30.34 12.58 6.88
N ALA A 678 31.52 12.98 6.38
CA ALA A 678 31.98 14.36 6.49
C ALA A 678 31.02 15.36 5.82
N ALA A 679 30.41 15.00 4.68
CA ALA A 679 29.41 15.84 4.03
C ALA A 679 28.11 15.92 4.83
N VAL A 680 27.65 14.80 5.41
CA VAL A 680 26.47 14.73 6.29
C VAL A 680 26.67 15.63 7.51
N GLU A 681 27.80 15.51 8.20
CA GLU A 681 28.14 16.31 9.38
C GLU A 681 28.16 17.81 9.06
N ARG A 682 28.75 18.19 7.93
CA ARG A 682 28.75 19.59 7.45
C ARG A 682 27.33 20.10 7.23
N HIS A 683 26.49 19.37 6.51
CA HIS A 683 25.13 19.82 6.21
C HIS A 683 24.24 19.88 7.47
N LEU A 684 24.43 18.96 8.42
CA LEU A 684 23.77 19.03 9.72
C LEU A 684 24.23 20.26 10.52
N ALA A 685 25.53 20.58 10.49
CA ALA A 685 26.07 21.78 11.14
C ALA A 685 25.54 23.10 10.52
N GLU A 686 25.20 23.07 9.22
CA GLU A 686 24.54 24.16 8.50
C GLU A 686 23.02 24.25 8.78
N GLY A 687 22.48 23.37 9.63
CA GLY A 687 21.06 23.34 9.97
C GLY A 687 20.16 22.66 8.94
N ALA A 688 20.74 21.99 7.93
CA ALA A 688 19.98 21.20 6.96
C ALA A 688 19.57 19.85 7.55
N SER A 689 18.48 19.27 7.01
CA SER A 689 18.12 17.87 7.25
C SER A 689 18.70 17.00 6.15
N VAL A 690 19.32 15.89 6.52
CA VAL A 690 19.96 14.97 5.57
C VAL A 690 19.14 13.70 5.42
N VAL A 691 18.79 13.36 4.18
CA VAL A 691 18.14 12.09 3.82
C VAL A 691 19.11 11.28 2.98
N LEU A 692 19.43 10.07 3.43
CA LEU A 692 20.34 9.15 2.74
C LEU A 692 19.53 8.03 2.09
N GLN A 693 19.70 7.86 0.77
CA GLN A 693 19.15 6.73 0.03
C GLN A 693 20.28 5.85 -0.50
N LEU A 694 20.24 4.56 -0.18
CA LEU A 694 21.17 3.56 -0.71
C LEU A 694 20.49 2.82 -1.87
N VAL A 695 21.00 2.98 -3.10
CA VAL A 695 20.34 2.50 -4.33
C VAL A 695 20.73 1.06 -4.71
N THR A 696 21.54 0.37 -3.90
CA THR A 696 21.86 -1.05 -4.10
C THR A 696 21.47 -1.83 -2.85
N THR A 697 20.40 -2.61 -2.98
CA THR A 697 19.77 -3.36 -1.90
C THR A 697 20.64 -4.53 -1.46
N ALA A 698 21.39 -4.30 -0.39
CA ALA A 698 21.46 -5.29 0.66
C ALA A 698 20.11 -5.38 1.42
N GLU A 699 19.04 -4.67 1.03
CA GLU A 699 17.72 -4.69 1.69
C GLU A 699 17.16 -6.10 1.87
N SER A 700 17.20 -6.97 0.87
CA SER A 700 16.78 -8.37 1.04
C SER A 700 17.66 -9.18 2.00
N ILE A 701 18.94 -8.79 2.14
CA ILE A 701 19.91 -9.40 3.05
C ILE A 701 19.78 -8.81 4.45
N LEU A 702 19.53 -7.51 4.55
CA LEU A 702 19.22 -6.79 5.77
C LEU A 702 17.91 -7.33 6.32
N ASP A 703 16.87 -7.53 5.50
CA ASP A 703 15.61 -8.14 5.89
C ASP A 703 15.81 -9.59 6.34
N ARG A 704 16.63 -10.38 5.61
CA ARG A 704 16.98 -11.75 6.02
C ARG A 704 17.76 -11.76 7.33
N ARG A 705 18.80 -10.93 7.46
CA ARG A 705 19.65 -10.79 8.64
C ARG A 705 18.84 -10.31 9.82
N LEU A 706 18.10 -9.21 9.68
CA LEU A 706 17.14 -8.75 10.67
C LEU A 706 16.22 -9.90 11.05
N GLY A 707 15.69 -10.66 10.08
CA GLY A 707 14.92 -11.89 10.30
C GLY A 707 15.60 -12.95 11.17
N ASP A 708 16.91 -13.15 10.97
CA ASP A 708 17.76 -14.12 11.66
C ASP A 708 18.30 -13.60 13.01
N LEU A 709 18.36 -12.28 13.22
CA LEU A 709 18.87 -11.67 14.44
C LEU A 709 17.92 -11.90 15.62
N SER A 710 18.50 -12.29 16.74
CA SER A 710 17.81 -12.34 18.02
C SER A 710 17.40 -10.93 18.48
N PRO A 711 16.43 -10.82 19.41
CA PRO A 711 15.99 -9.54 19.96
C PRO A 711 17.10 -8.72 20.61
N ASP A 712 18.13 -9.38 21.15
CA ASP A 712 19.28 -8.75 21.78
C ASP A 712 20.25 -8.19 20.72
N GLU A 713 20.51 -8.94 19.63
CA GLU A 713 21.33 -8.48 18.50
C GLU A 713 20.62 -7.39 17.66
N ARG A 714 19.28 -7.33 17.66
CA ARG A 714 18.55 -6.22 17.05
C ARG A 714 18.60 -4.94 17.89
N ALA A 715 18.78 -5.07 19.20
CA ALA A 715 18.76 -3.95 20.14
C ALA A 715 20.13 -3.24 20.24
N ASP A 716 21.20 -3.97 19.94
CA ASP A 716 22.54 -3.44 19.67
C ASP A 716 22.92 -3.84 18.24
N LEU A 717 22.38 -3.08 17.28
CA LEU A 717 22.40 -3.44 15.86
C LEU A 717 23.83 -3.36 15.29
N GLU A 718 24.60 -4.43 15.47
CA GLU A 718 25.92 -4.61 14.86
C GLU A 718 25.78 -5.54 13.65
N VAL A 719 25.39 -4.96 12.51
CA VAL A 719 25.24 -5.71 11.26
C VAL A 719 26.50 -5.52 10.42
N ASP A 720 27.32 -6.56 10.31
CA ASP A 720 28.47 -6.58 9.42
C ASP A 720 28.02 -6.79 7.97
N LEU A 721 27.71 -5.71 7.26
CA LEU A 721 27.41 -5.76 5.82
C LEU A 721 28.67 -5.94 4.96
N SER A 722 29.82 -6.30 5.54
CA SER A 722 31.05 -6.51 4.79
C SER A 722 30.91 -7.69 3.82
N PRO A 723 31.76 -7.73 2.78
CA PRO A 723 31.79 -8.86 1.85
C PRO A 723 32.05 -10.23 2.51
N ARG A 724 32.50 -10.29 3.77
CA ARG A 724 32.72 -11.56 4.49
C ARG A 724 31.43 -12.31 4.74
N GLU A 725 30.34 -11.61 5.00
CA GLU A 725 29.01 -12.21 5.23
C GLU A 725 28.26 -12.52 3.92
N TYR A 726 28.87 -12.17 2.77
CA TYR A 726 28.26 -12.18 1.46
C TYR A 726 28.57 -13.45 0.64
N VAL A 727 29.60 -14.20 1.04
CA VAL A 727 30.15 -15.38 0.33
C VAL A 727 29.52 -16.67 0.81
#